data_AF-A0A9N8K8V9-F1
#
_entry.id   AF-A0A9N8K8V9-F1
#
_cell.length_a   1.000
_cell.length_b   1.000
_cell.length_c   1.000
_cell.angle_alpha   90.00
_cell.angle_beta   90.00
_cell.angle_gamma   90.00
#
_symmetry.space_group_name_H-M   'P 1'
#
loop_
_entity.id
_entity.type
_entity.pdbx_description
1 polymer ?
#
loop_
_entity_poly.entity_id
_entity_poly.type
_entity_poly.pdbx_seq_one_letter_code
_entity_poly.pdbx_strand_id
1 'polypeptide(L)'
;MQCYTELVAPTAVSNAVALPFVAPGATNLVVAKTSLLQVFTLKTIATDVKPSPSNSNAETGAIEGPESIHRVENTAKLVLLGEYPVSGTITSLQRVKALNTKAGAEALLVSTQDAKISLIEWDPLNHRISTVSIHYYERETTNTLPFGPSLADTPSYLSVDPSSRCAALKFGTKHLAIIPFRQSADDLAGEDDLDTPPPTKAPVTGNDVQSDTPYSASFVLPLTALDPALTHPVHLAFLHEYREPTFGIVSSNKAPSHGLLDERKDILNYTVFTLDLDQRASTTLLSVTGLPFDIFRVVPLPLPVGGALLVGANELVHVDQAGKTNAVAVNEFAKLSSNFAMADQSDLDLRLEDCVVEALDHTNGNMLIVLNTGRLAVLSFRIDGRSVSGLSVHLVDSAHGGHHLKTAANCAASLGRGRLFLGSEDGDSTLIGWSKKTSQTRKRSHAQMIAEDAELSLDEEDLDDDADDDLYADEAPVVKQMASQTADSSGPDSYSFRVHDNLFSLGPIKNVCLGKYATDLSENDIEPQLSLLASVGRERASKLAFINRELTPSPLRTVEIPHAQAVWTACAKQAAPRGLPKPTDGTQNPEAQLASDMQFDQYLITCHADEDGTESSKVYKIDNEVTDIKQGDESMSYTEVTGTEFEGEGETLDIGILASGTRIVQVRKHEVRSYDAGKSRENLPARKSPYPCPNIIPIFSILNTASESSDLKETTSKSISDAQLSAGANTEDVVYVIMCTIAFPIQICHLPNACHLPLYLPVPELCTN
;
A
#
# COMPACT_ATOMS: atom_id res chain seq x y z
N MET A 1 -15.41 38.13 -2.55
CA MET A 1 -15.65 36.70 -2.84
C MET A 1 -14.30 36.04 -3.02
N GLN A 2 -14.03 34.97 -2.29
CA GLN A 2 -12.80 34.18 -2.41
C GLN A 2 -13.18 32.78 -2.84
N CYS A 3 -12.37 32.17 -3.71
CA CYS A 3 -12.52 30.77 -4.13
C CYS A 3 -11.30 30.00 -3.63
N TYR A 4 -11.52 28.85 -3.02
CA TYR A 4 -10.45 27.94 -2.61
C TYR A 4 -10.28 26.87 -3.69
N THR A 5 -9.04 26.62 -4.08
CA THR A 5 -8.66 25.47 -4.91
C THR A 5 -7.40 24.85 -4.34
N GLU A 6 -7.39 23.54 -4.27
CA GLU A 6 -6.21 22.77 -3.91
C GLU A 6 -5.28 22.67 -5.13
N LEU A 7 -4.01 23.04 -4.96
CA LEU A 7 -3.01 22.95 -6.03
C LEU A 7 -2.29 21.59 -6.01
N VAL A 8 -2.06 21.06 -4.81
CA VAL A 8 -1.40 19.79 -4.56
C VAL A 8 -2.14 19.12 -3.41
N ALA A 9 -2.57 17.88 -3.62
CA ALA A 9 -3.22 17.07 -2.59
C ALA A 9 -2.28 16.84 -1.39
N PRO A 10 -2.80 16.63 -0.16
CA PRO A 10 -1.98 16.31 0.99
C PRO A 10 -1.19 15.03 0.74
N THR A 11 0.09 15.04 1.12
CA THR A 11 1.03 13.93 0.90
C THR A 11 1.53 13.29 2.20
N ALA A 12 1.49 14.03 3.31
CA ALA A 12 1.84 13.59 4.65
C ALA A 12 0.87 12.50 5.14
N VAL A 13 1.41 11.36 5.59
CA VAL A 13 0.61 10.24 6.06
C VAL A 13 0.40 10.32 7.56
N SER A 14 -0.85 10.52 7.98
CA SER A 14 -1.24 10.62 9.39
C SER A 14 -1.63 9.28 9.98
N ASN A 15 -2.34 8.45 9.21
CA ASN A 15 -2.84 7.15 9.66
C ASN A 15 -2.73 6.11 8.55
N ALA A 16 -2.56 4.85 8.94
CA ALA A 16 -2.56 3.72 8.04
C ALA A 16 -3.16 2.50 8.73
N VAL A 17 -3.78 1.62 7.96
CA VAL A 17 -4.28 0.33 8.44
C VAL A 17 -4.16 -0.71 7.34
N ALA A 18 -3.81 -1.93 7.73
CA ALA A 18 -3.81 -3.09 6.84
C ALA A 18 -5.05 -3.94 7.11
N LEU A 19 -5.76 -4.31 6.05
CA LEU A 19 -6.94 -5.18 6.12
C LEU A 19 -7.23 -5.84 4.76
N PRO A 20 -7.92 -6.98 4.73
CA PRO A 20 -8.59 -7.48 3.53
C PRO A 20 -9.74 -6.55 3.18
N PHE A 21 -9.56 -5.70 2.18
CA PHE A 21 -10.53 -4.66 1.84
C PHE A 21 -11.20 -4.89 0.49
N VAL A 22 -10.42 -5.22 -0.55
CA VAL A 22 -10.96 -5.34 -1.92
C VAL A 22 -11.53 -6.72 -2.24
N ALA A 23 -11.06 -7.74 -1.52
CA ALA A 23 -11.49 -9.13 -1.63
C ALA A 23 -11.18 -9.87 -0.31
N PRO A 24 -11.84 -11.02 -0.04
CA PRO A 24 -11.46 -11.89 1.08
C PRO A 24 -10.00 -12.33 0.92
N GLY A 25 -9.23 -12.40 2.01
CA GLY A 25 -7.81 -12.80 2.00
C GLY A 25 -6.83 -11.79 1.41
N ALA A 26 -7.30 -10.74 0.72
CA ALA A 26 -6.41 -9.70 0.19
C ALA A 26 -5.62 -9.00 1.31
N THR A 27 -4.41 -8.54 1.00
CA THR A 27 -3.66 -7.65 1.89
C THR A 27 -3.63 -6.26 1.28
N ASN A 28 -4.56 -5.40 1.73
CA ASN A 28 -4.60 -4.02 1.30
C ASN A 28 -4.05 -3.11 2.39
N LEU A 29 -3.31 -2.08 1.96
CA LEU A 29 -2.89 -0.98 2.82
C LEU A 29 -3.79 0.22 2.53
N VAL A 30 -4.52 0.70 3.53
CA VAL A 30 -5.27 1.95 3.42
C VAL A 30 -4.53 3.03 4.19
N VAL A 31 -4.32 4.17 3.54
CA VAL A 31 -3.53 5.30 4.05
C VAL A 31 -4.40 6.56 4.06
N ALA A 32 -4.42 7.27 5.18
CA ALA A 32 -5.01 8.60 5.28
C ALA A 32 -3.91 9.66 5.30
N LYS A 33 -4.13 10.70 4.49
CA LYS A 33 -3.32 11.90 4.40
C LYS A 33 -4.24 13.09 4.64
N THR A 34 -4.44 13.43 5.91
CA THR A 34 -5.41 14.45 6.38
C THR A 34 -6.81 14.29 5.77
N SER A 35 -7.08 14.90 4.61
CA SER A 35 -8.35 14.89 3.88
C SER A 35 -8.34 14.01 2.62
N LEU A 36 -7.36 13.11 2.47
CA LEU A 36 -7.25 12.19 1.34
C LEU A 36 -7.09 10.75 1.84
N LEU A 37 -7.89 9.84 1.30
CA LEU A 37 -7.81 8.41 1.59
C LEU A 37 -7.29 7.68 0.35
N GLN A 38 -6.27 6.85 0.51
CA GLN A 38 -5.67 6.07 -0.57
C GLN A 38 -5.69 4.58 -0.22
N VAL A 39 -6.02 3.74 -1.19
CA VAL A 39 -6.03 2.27 -1.05
C VAL A 39 -4.93 1.70 -1.93
N PHE A 40 -4.05 0.89 -1.35
CA PHE A 40 -2.93 0.24 -2.03
C PHE A 40 -3.04 -1.29 -1.96
N THR A 41 -2.53 -1.95 -2.99
CA THR A 41 -2.17 -3.37 -2.96
C THR A 41 -0.65 -3.52 -3.00
N LEU A 42 -0.15 -4.68 -2.58
CA LEU A 42 1.27 -5.01 -2.62
C LEU A 42 1.56 -5.89 -3.83
N LYS A 43 2.60 -5.53 -4.60
CA LYS A 43 3.19 -6.42 -5.60
C LYS A 43 4.62 -6.75 -5.21
N THR A 44 4.99 -8.03 -5.29
CA THR A 44 6.38 -8.45 -5.13
C THR A 44 7.10 -8.29 -6.47
N ILE A 45 8.26 -7.62 -6.46
CA ILE A 45 9.13 -7.45 -7.62
C ILE A 45 10.46 -8.12 -7.30
N ALA A 46 10.88 -9.05 -8.15
CA ALA A 46 12.22 -9.60 -8.13
C ALA A 46 13.17 -8.61 -8.82
N THR A 47 14.12 -8.07 -8.06
CA THR A 47 15.15 -7.16 -8.59
C THR A 47 16.51 -7.84 -8.54
N ASP A 48 17.22 -7.86 -9.66
CA ASP A 48 18.63 -8.22 -9.71
C ASP A 48 19.47 -7.08 -9.15
N VAL A 49 20.01 -7.28 -7.94
CA VAL A 49 20.91 -6.30 -7.33
C VAL A 49 22.30 -6.50 -7.92
N LYS A 50 22.72 -5.59 -8.81
CA LYS A 50 24.15 -5.42 -9.12
C LYS A 50 24.84 -4.93 -7.83
N PRO A 51 25.95 -5.56 -7.38
CA PRO A 51 26.64 -5.11 -6.19
C PRO A 51 27.08 -3.65 -6.39
N SER A 52 26.63 -2.76 -5.50
CA SER A 52 27.07 -1.36 -5.54
C SER A 52 28.56 -1.29 -5.13
N PRO A 53 29.37 -0.43 -5.78
CA PRO A 53 30.72 -0.16 -5.30
C PRO A 53 30.58 0.72 -4.06
N SER A 54 30.61 0.12 -2.87
CA SER A 54 30.73 0.87 -1.63
C SER A 54 32.09 1.57 -1.60
N ASN A 55 32.05 2.91 -1.56
CA ASN A 55 33.20 3.74 -1.21
C ASN A 55 33.74 3.37 0.18
N SER A 56 34.94 2.80 0.25
CA SER A 56 35.96 3.19 1.22
C SER A 56 37.33 2.64 0.85
N ASN A 57 38.30 3.55 0.83
CA ASN A 57 39.72 3.22 0.86
C ASN A 57 40.03 2.28 2.03
N ALA A 58 40.41 1.04 1.72
CA ALA A 58 41.21 0.20 2.59
C ALA A 58 42.08 -0.69 1.70
N GLU A 59 43.35 -0.31 1.55
CA GLU A 59 44.38 -1.18 1.03
C GLU A 59 44.49 -2.40 1.97
N THR A 60 44.09 -3.59 1.50
CA THR A 60 44.71 -4.86 1.90
C THR A 60 44.21 -6.04 1.03
N GLY A 61 45.13 -6.60 0.25
CA GLY A 61 45.21 -8.03 -0.07
C GLY A 61 44.07 -8.67 -0.89
N ALA A 62 44.22 -8.63 -2.21
CA ALA A 62 43.45 -9.45 -3.14
C ALA A 62 43.63 -10.96 -2.88
N ILE A 63 42.53 -11.68 -2.70
CA ILE A 63 42.42 -13.11 -3.00
C ILE A 63 41.25 -13.25 -3.98
N GLU A 64 41.58 -13.53 -5.23
CA GLU A 64 40.64 -13.86 -6.30
C GLU A 64 39.93 -15.17 -5.98
N GLY A 65 38.60 -15.11 -5.80
CA GLY A 65 37.70 -16.26 -5.83
C GLY A 65 36.65 -16.04 -6.94
N PRO A 66 36.27 -17.06 -7.72
CA PRO A 66 35.38 -16.88 -8.86
C PRO A 66 33.90 -16.83 -8.43
N GLU A 67 33.11 -16.13 -9.23
CA GLU A 67 31.64 -16.05 -9.26
C GLU A 67 30.98 -15.10 -8.24
N SER A 68 30.73 -13.87 -8.72
CA SER A 68 29.73 -12.96 -8.16
C SER A 68 28.34 -13.60 -8.27
N ILE A 69 27.85 -14.19 -7.17
CA ILE A 69 26.50 -14.72 -7.07
C ILE A 69 25.52 -13.56 -7.28
N HIS A 70 24.82 -13.56 -8.42
CA HIS A 70 23.65 -12.73 -8.66
C HIS A 70 22.61 -13.08 -7.58
N ARG A 71 22.36 -12.17 -6.64
CA ARG A 71 21.28 -12.32 -5.66
C ARG A 71 20.04 -11.63 -6.21
N VAL A 72 19.08 -12.44 -6.65
CA VAL A 72 17.72 -11.99 -6.92
C VAL A 72 17.12 -11.60 -5.58
N GLU A 73 16.77 -10.32 -5.41
CA GLU A 73 16.12 -9.84 -4.19
C GLU A 73 14.64 -9.56 -4.47
N ASN A 74 13.76 -10.22 -3.72
CA ASN A 74 12.33 -9.94 -3.75
C ASN A 74 12.03 -8.70 -2.88
N THR A 75 11.52 -7.62 -3.48
CA THR A 75 11.09 -6.39 -2.81
C THR A 75 9.61 -6.17 -3.02
N ALA A 76 8.88 -5.64 -2.04
CA ALA A 76 7.49 -5.30 -2.21
C ALA A 76 7.33 -3.86 -2.71
N LYS A 77 6.33 -3.61 -3.56
CA LYS A 77 5.96 -2.27 -4.02
C LYS A 77 4.51 -1.98 -3.76
N LEU A 78 4.23 -0.72 -3.42
CA LEU A 78 2.89 -0.21 -3.22
C LEU A 78 2.29 0.17 -4.58
N VAL A 79 1.13 -0.39 -4.91
CA VAL A 79 0.39 -0.08 -6.13
C VAL A 79 -0.94 0.55 -5.72
N LEU A 80 -1.13 1.82 -6.10
CA LEU A 80 -2.35 2.56 -5.80
C LEU A 80 -3.52 1.95 -6.57
N LEU A 81 -4.58 1.56 -5.85
CA LEU A 81 -5.83 1.07 -6.42
C LEU A 81 -6.88 2.17 -6.54
N GLY A 82 -6.93 3.08 -5.57
CA GLY A 82 -7.91 4.15 -5.54
C GLY A 82 -7.53 5.28 -4.60
N GLU A 83 -7.97 6.48 -4.95
CA GLU A 83 -7.75 7.71 -4.20
C GLU A 83 -9.06 8.47 -4.05
N TYR A 84 -9.36 8.92 -2.84
CA TYR A 84 -10.65 9.50 -2.48
C TYR A 84 -10.44 10.75 -1.61
N PRO A 85 -10.71 11.95 -2.14
CA PRO A 85 -10.81 13.16 -1.33
C PRO A 85 -11.98 13.05 -0.34
N VAL A 86 -11.73 13.38 0.92
CA VAL A 86 -12.69 13.31 2.02
C VAL A 86 -12.91 14.71 2.59
N SER A 87 -14.17 15.04 2.86
CA SER A 87 -14.54 16.32 3.49
C SER A 87 -14.34 16.27 5.02
N GLY A 88 -13.10 16.46 5.47
CA GLY A 88 -12.73 16.57 6.88
C GLY A 88 -11.33 16.01 7.16
N THR A 89 -10.78 16.33 8.33
CA THR A 89 -9.50 15.80 8.78
C THR A 89 -9.70 14.42 9.40
N ILE A 90 -9.18 13.37 8.75
CA ILE A 90 -9.18 12.00 9.28
C ILE A 90 -8.27 11.95 10.50
N THR A 91 -8.76 11.37 11.59
CA THR A 91 -8.02 11.21 12.86
C THR A 91 -7.64 9.77 13.16
N SER A 92 -8.38 8.79 12.63
CA SER A 92 -8.12 7.37 12.84
C SER A 92 -8.76 6.52 11.75
N LEU A 93 -8.12 5.38 11.49
CA LEU A 93 -8.57 4.32 10.60
C LEU A 93 -8.59 3.02 11.38
N GLN A 94 -9.68 2.26 11.31
CA GLN A 94 -9.78 0.95 11.97
C GLN A 94 -10.51 -0.06 11.09
N ARG A 95 -10.03 -1.31 11.10
CA ARG A 95 -10.68 -2.43 10.40
C ARG A 95 -11.85 -2.98 11.20
N VAL A 96 -12.88 -3.48 10.50
CA VAL A 96 -14.07 -4.11 11.09
C VAL A 96 -14.50 -5.30 10.23
N LYS A 97 -14.66 -6.47 10.85
CA LYS A 97 -15.34 -7.61 10.23
C LYS A 97 -16.86 -7.37 10.26
N ALA A 98 -17.38 -6.68 9.25
CA ALA A 98 -18.80 -6.41 9.11
C ALA A 98 -19.51 -7.54 8.35
N LEU A 99 -20.77 -7.82 8.71
CA LEU A 99 -21.58 -8.81 8.00
C LEU A 99 -22.02 -8.31 6.62
N ASN A 100 -22.14 -9.23 5.67
CA ASN A 100 -22.74 -9.02 4.34
C ASN A 100 -22.13 -7.85 3.54
N THR A 101 -20.81 -7.63 3.64
CA THR A 101 -20.13 -6.63 2.80
C THR A 101 -20.18 -7.05 1.33
N LYS A 102 -20.24 -6.06 0.42
CA LYS A 102 -20.36 -6.32 -1.03
C LYS A 102 -19.23 -7.17 -1.61
N ALA A 103 -18.01 -6.98 -1.11
CA ALA A 103 -16.82 -7.72 -1.55
C ALA A 103 -16.61 -9.03 -0.78
N GLY A 104 -17.41 -9.34 0.25
CA GLY A 104 -17.13 -10.42 1.21
C GLY A 104 -15.86 -10.18 2.06
N ALA A 105 -15.28 -8.98 1.97
CA ALA A 105 -14.07 -8.57 2.66
C ALA A 105 -14.41 -7.76 3.92
N GLU A 106 -13.41 -7.27 4.64
CA GLU A 106 -13.62 -6.42 5.80
C GLU A 106 -14.00 -4.98 5.42
N ALA A 107 -14.66 -4.30 6.34
CA ALA A 107 -15.01 -2.90 6.24
C ALA A 107 -13.99 -2.01 6.97
N LEU A 108 -13.99 -0.73 6.65
CA LEU A 108 -13.14 0.29 7.23
C LEU A 108 -13.98 1.33 7.98
N LEU A 109 -13.61 1.62 9.22
CA LEU A 109 -14.07 2.79 9.93
C LEU A 109 -13.09 3.94 9.75
N VAL A 110 -13.64 5.10 9.40
CA VAL A 110 -12.90 6.35 9.25
C VAL A 110 -13.47 7.36 10.25
N SER A 111 -12.68 7.77 11.24
CA SER A 111 -13.06 8.85 12.15
C SER A 111 -12.49 10.19 11.70
N THR A 112 -13.21 11.27 11.93
CA THR A 112 -12.75 12.64 11.64
C THR A 112 -12.72 13.50 12.90
N GLN A 113 -12.02 14.63 12.80
CA GLN A 113 -11.81 15.58 13.90
C GLN A 113 -13.11 16.10 14.55
N ASP A 114 -14.19 16.21 13.77
CA ASP A 114 -15.50 16.69 14.25
C ASP A 114 -16.36 15.61 14.94
N ALA A 115 -15.73 14.55 15.47
CA ALA A 115 -16.43 13.41 16.08
C ALA A 115 -17.47 12.77 15.13
N LYS A 116 -17.07 12.55 13.87
CA LYS A 116 -17.87 11.81 12.88
C LYS A 116 -17.17 10.50 12.56
N ILE A 117 -17.96 9.46 12.31
CA ILE A 117 -17.46 8.14 11.87
C ILE A 117 -18.18 7.74 10.62
N SER A 118 -17.44 7.28 9.61
CA SER A 118 -18.00 6.63 8.43
C SER A 118 -17.58 5.17 8.41
N LEU A 119 -18.54 4.25 8.28
CA LEU A 119 -18.28 2.85 7.95
C LEU A 119 -18.32 2.72 6.44
N ILE A 120 -17.21 2.30 5.85
CA ILE A 120 -17.07 2.15 4.39
C ILE A 120 -16.66 0.73 4.02
N GLU A 121 -17.09 0.28 2.87
CA GLU A 121 -16.76 -1.02 2.27
C GLU A 121 -16.24 -0.83 0.84
N TRP A 122 -15.65 -1.87 0.27
CA TRP A 122 -15.31 -1.90 -1.14
C TRP A 122 -16.51 -2.34 -2.00
N ASP A 123 -16.77 -1.61 -3.08
CA ASP A 123 -17.74 -1.99 -4.12
C ASP A 123 -16.98 -2.60 -5.31
N PRO A 124 -17.02 -3.94 -5.48
CA PRO A 124 -16.27 -4.62 -6.54
C PRO A 124 -16.84 -4.34 -7.93
N LEU A 125 -18.12 -4.00 -8.06
CA LEU A 125 -18.75 -3.72 -9.36
C LEU A 125 -18.30 -2.37 -9.92
N ASN A 126 -18.09 -1.40 -9.04
CA ASN A 126 -17.72 -0.04 -9.42
C ASN A 126 -16.24 0.28 -9.15
N HIS A 127 -15.46 -0.69 -8.64
CA HIS A 127 -14.07 -0.55 -8.22
C HIS A 127 -13.82 0.72 -7.37
N ARG A 128 -14.66 0.94 -6.36
CA ARG A 128 -14.59 2.14 -5.50
C ARG A 128 -15.06 1.87 -4.08
N ILE A 129 -14.76 2.80 -3.17
CA ILE A 129 -15.36 2.78 -1.83
C ILE A 129 -16.86 3.12 -1.88
N SER A 130 -17.61 2.48 -0.99
CA SER A 130 -19.04 2.68 -0.76
C SER A 130 -19.28 2.93 0.73
N THR A 131 -20.04 3.97 1.07
CA THR A 131 -20.38 4.28 2.46
C THR A 131 -21.57 3.45 2.90
N VAL A 132 -21.39 2.65 3.95
CA VAL A 132 -22.45 1.85 4.57
C VAL A 132 -23.22 2.69 5.59
N SER A 133 -22.52 3.45 6.42
CA SER A 133 -23.15 4.35 7.41
C SER A 133 -22.29 5.55 7.76
N ILE A 134 -22.94 6.59 8.29
CA ILE A 134 -22.28 7.77 8.86
C ILE A 134 -22.92 8.08 10.20
N HIS A 135 -22.09 8.26 11.23
CA HIS A 135 -22.48 8.57 12.60
C HIS A 135 -21.92 9.94 12.99
N TYR A 136 -22.78 10.81 13.56
CA TYR A 136 -22.44 12.20 13.91
C TYR A 136 -22.64 12.42 15.42
N TYR A 137 -21.56 12.68 16.16
CA TYR A 137 -21.62 12.86 17.63
C TYR A 137 -21.39 14.32 18.07
N GLU A 138 -21.14 15.23 17.12
CA GLU A 138 -20.90 16.65 17.39
C GLU A 138 -22.02 17.32 18.21
N ARG A 139 -23.29 16.90 18.03
CA ARG A 139 -24.46 17.50 18.69
C ARG A 139 -24.72 17.00 20.10
N GLU A 140 -24.24 15.82 20.45
CA GLU A 140 -24.38 15.26 21.81
C GLU A 140 -23.43 15.95 22.81
N THR A 141 -22.60 16.88 22.31
CA THR A 141 -21.71 17.73 23.10
C THR A 141 -22.40 18.95 23.74
N THR A 142 -23.73 19.01 23.87
CA THR A 142 -24.45 20.14 24.52
C THR A 142 -23.99 20.47 25.95
N ASN A 143 -23.08 19.69 26.52
CA ASN A 143 -22.36 19.95 27.77
C ASN A 143 -20.93 20.50 27.56
N THR A 144 -20.66 21.16 26.43
CA THR A 144 -19.43 21.95 26.26
C THR A 144 -19.42 23.04 27.32
N LEU A 145 -18.39 23.03 28.18
CA LEU A 145 -18.14 24.14 29.09
C LEU A 145 -18.05 25.43 28.24
N PRO A 146 -18.71 26.54 28.62
CA PRO A 146 -18.71 27.78 27.83
C PRO A 146 -17.31 28.32 27.48
N PHE A 147 -16.29 27.89 28.22
CA PHE A 147 -14.88 28.23 28.05
C PHE A 147 -13.99 26.98 27.92
N GLY A 148 -14.56 25.84 27.54
CA GLY A 148 -13.84 24.59 27.32
C GLY A 148 -13.14 24.54 25.95
N PRO A 149 -12.18 23.61 25.76
CA PRO A 149 -11.57 23.38 24.46
C PRO A 149 -12.62 22.90 23.45
N SER A 150 -12.45 23.27 22.18
CA SER A 150 -13.28 22.75 21.10
C SER A 150 -12.99 21.28 20.84
N LEU A 151 -13.84 20.60 20.06
CA LEU A 151 -13.57 19.21 19.64
C LEU A 151 -12.23 19.09 18.91
N ALA A 152 -11.90 20.08 18.07
CA ALA A 152 -10.66 20.11 17.32
C ALA A 152 -9.41 20.20 18.21
N ASP A 153 -9.54 20.79 19.40
CA ASP A 153 -8.46 20.96 20.38
C ASP A 153 -8.39 19.79 21.38
N THR A 154 -9.25 18.78 21.24
CA THR A 154 -9.29 17.62 22.14
C THR A 154 -8.83 16.35 21.42
N PRO A 155 -8.01 15.50 22.07
CA PRO A 155 -7.63 14.21 21.50
C PRO A 155 -8.86 13.34 21.24
N SER A 156 -8.93 12.80 20.03
CA SER A 156 -9.94 11.86 19.58
C SER A 156 -9.26 10.56 19.18
N TYR A 157 -9.75 9.43 19.68
CA TYR A 157 -9.20 8.12 19.35
C TYR A 157 -10.33 7.11 19.13
N LEU A 158 -10.22 6.40 18.01
CA LEU A 158 -11.10 5.31 17.63
C LEU A 158 -10.39 3.99 17.96
N SER A 159 -11.05 3.13 18.72
CA SER A 159 -10.61 1.77 18.99
C SER A 159 -11.73 0.80 18.62
N VAL A 160 -11.35 -0.36 18.09
CA VAL A 160 -12.28 -1.42 17.69
C VAL A 160 -11.93 -2.68 18.49
N ASP A 161 -12.97 -3.37 18.95
CA ASP A 161 -12.83 -4.67 19.58
C ASP A 161 -12.16 -5.66 18.61
N PRO A 162 -11.13 -6.45 19.00
CA PRO A 162 -10.42 -7.35 18.08
C PRO A 162 -11.34 -8.34 17.35
N SER A 163 -12.43 -8.77 17.98
CA SER A 163 -13.47 -9.62 17.40
C SER A 163 -14.55 -8.83 16.62
N SER A 164 -14.35 -7.53 16.42
CA SER A 164 -15.27 -6.63 15.71
C SER A 164 -16.69 -6.59 16.27
N ARG A 165 -16.89 -6.82 17.59
CA ARG A 165 -18.22 -6.76 18.24
C ARG A 165 -18.72 -5.33 18.42
N CYS A 166 -17.83 -4.38 18.65
CA CYS A 166 -18.15 -2.97 18.70
C CYS A 166 -16.94 -2.08 18.41
N ALA A 167 -17.19 -0.83 18.08
CA ALA A 167 -16.20 0.25 18.06
C ALA A 167 -16.49 1.27 19.16
N ALA A 168 -15.45 1.91 19.68
CA ALA A 168 -15.53 2.99 20.63
C ALA A 168 -14.73 4.20 20.14
N LEU A 169 -15.36 5.37 20.12
CA LEU A 169 -14.73 6.65 19.84
C LEU A 169 -14.74 7.49 21.09
N LYS A 170 -13.55 7.75 21.64
CA LYS A 170 -13.42 8.81 22.64
C LYS A 170 -13.28 10.13 21.90
N PHE A 171 -14.11 11.09 22.24
CA PHE A 171 -14.07 12.45 21.69
C PHE A 171 -14.35 13.48 22.78
N GLY A 172 -14.01 14.74 22.50
CA GLY A 172 -14.10 15.79 23.50
C GLY A 172 -13.23 15.49 24.73
N THR A 173 -13.61 16.08 25.86
CA THR A 173 -12.87 15.88 27.12
C THR A 173 -13.14 14.53 27.77
N LYS A 174 -14.39 14.04 27.72
CA LYS A 174 -14.83 12.87 28.49
C LYS A 174 -15.98 12.06 27.86
N HIS A 175 -16.23 12.19 26.57
CA HIS A 175 -17.31 11.47 25.90
C HIS A 175 -16.79 10.21 25.19
N LEU A 176 -17.60 9.15 25.23
CA LEU A 176 -17.35 7.88 24.56
C LEU A 176 -18.60 7.53 23.74
N ALA A 177 -18.45 7.43 22.42
CA ALA A 177 -19.46 6.87 21.53
C ALA A 177 -19.16 5.38 21.33
N ILE A 178 -20.19 4.55 21.38
CA ILE A 178 -20.09 3.10 21.14
C ILE A 178 -20.98 2.74 19.95
N ILE A 179 -20.42 2.01 18.99
CA ILE A 179 -21.09 1.47 17.80
C ILE A 179 -21.08 -0.06 17.91
N PRO A 180 -22.20 -0.70 18.27
CA PRO A 180 -22.30 -2.16 18.26
C PRO A 180 -22.42 -2.70 16.84
N PHE A 181 -21.68 -3.75 16.53
CA PHE A 181 -21.78 -4.50 15.27
C PHE A 181 -22.54 -5.80 15.48
N ARG A 182 -23.35 -6.19 14.51
CA ARG A 182 -24.04 -7.48 14.53
C ARG A 182 -23.02 -8.58 14.20
N GLN A 183 -23.05 -9.67 14.95
CA GLN A 183 -22.19 -10.85 14.74
C GLN A 183 -22.97 -11.94 14.00
N SER A 184 -22.27 -12.83 13.30
CA SER A 184 -22.90 -13.99 12.66
C SER A 184 -23.36 -15.00 13.72
N ALA A 185 -24.36 -15.83 13.40
CA ALA A 185 -24.85 -16.84 14.35
C ALA A 185 -23.81 -17.93 14.67
N ASP A 186 -22.89 -18.22 13.73
CA ASP A 186 -21.77 -19.16 13.94
C ASP A 186 -20.72 -18.60 14.90
N ASP A 187 -20.43 -17.29 14.84
CA ASP A 187 -19.47 -16.65 15.77
C ASP A 187 -19.94 -16.62 17.23
N LEU A 188 -21.25 -16.79 17.46
CA LEU A 188 -21.83 -16.86 18.80
C LEU A 188 -21.76 -18.26 19.42
N ALA A 189 -21.46 -19.29 18.62
CA ALA A 189 -21.46 -20.70 19.01
C ALA A 189 -20.04 -21.24 19.31
N GLY A 190 -19.18 -20.44 19.94
CA GLY A 190 -17.87 -20.92 20.39
C GLY A 190 -17.98 -22.04 21.42
N GLU A 191 -17.45 -23.23 21.06
CA GLU A 191 -17.01 -24.44 21.79
C GLU A 191 -17.79 -24.99 23.02
N ASP A 192 -18.78 -24.28 23.59
CA ASP A 192 -19.44 -24.65 24.87
C ASP A 192 -20.88 -25.18 24.71
N ASP A 193 -21.39 -25.41 23.49
CA ASP A 193 -22.79 -25.87 23.29
C ASP A 193 -22.92 -27.12 22.40
N LEU A 194 -21.94 -28.03 22.48
CA LEU A 194 -22.00 -29.35 21.81
C LEU A 194 -23.03 -30.33 22.43
N ASP A 195 -23.82 -29.91 23.43
CA ASP A 195 -24.78 -30.76 24.14
C ASP A 195 -26.25 -30.28 24.08
N THR A 196 -26.57 -29.31 23.22
CA THR A 196 -27.97 -28.96 22.92
C THR A 196 -28.40 -29.52 21.56
N PRO A 197 -29.44 -30.39 21.50
CA PRO A 197 -29.93 -30.89 20.22
C PRO A 197 -30.48 -29.73 19.38
N PRO A 198 -30.28 -29.76 18.04
CA PRO A 198 -30.67 -28.65 17.17
C PRO A 198 -32.16 -28.34 17.33
N PRO A 199 -32.56 -27.07 17.49
CA PRO A 199 -33.96 -26.71 17.58
C PRO A 199 -34.67 -27.02 16.25
N THR A 200 -35.41 -28.13 16.21
CA THR A 200 -36.38 -28.43 15.16
C THR A 200 -37.56 -27.46 15.26
N LYS A 201 -37.41 -26.24 14.74
CA LYS A 201 -38.54 -25.37 14.40
C LYS A 201 -38.27 -24.71 13.06
N ALA A 202 -39.07 -25.08 12.07
CA ALA A 202 -39.14 -24.42 10.77
C ALA A 202 -39.35 -22.90 10.94
N PRO A 203 -38.81 -22.07 10.03
CA PRO A 203 -38.99 -20.63 10.10
C PRO A 203 -40.48 -20.31 9.90
N VAL A 204 -41.10 -19.82 10.96
CA VAL A 204 -42.41 -19.18 10.88
C VAL A 204 -42.19 -17.88 10.12
N THR A 205 -42.84 -17.76 8.97
CA THR A 205 -42.97 -16.52 8.20
C THR A 205 -43.63 -15.44 9.06
N GLY A 206 -42.80 -14.67 9.77
CA GLY A 206 -43.16 -13.46 10.47
C GLY A 206 -42.35 -12.31 9.89
N ASN A 207 -43.03 -11.29 9.39
CA ASN A 207 -42.45 -10.04 8.87
C ASN A 207 -41.69 -9.28 9.96
N ASP A 208 -40.39 -9.54 10.15
CA ASP A 208 -39.47 -8.60 10.76
C ASP A 208 -38.45 -8.14 9.71
N VAL A 209 -38.79 -7.03 9.05
CA VAL A 209 -37.97 -6.33 8.05
C VAL A 209 -36.90 -5.46 8.75
N GLN A 210 -36.30 -5.93 9.85
CA GLN A 210 -35.57 -5.06 10.80
C GLN A 210 -34.08 -5.38 11.06
N SER A 211 -33.37 -6.04 10.15
CA SER A 211 -31.90 -6.06 10.23
C SER A 211 -31.18 -6.08 8.88
N ASP A 212 -31.37 -5.04 8.07
CA ASP A 212 -30.67 -4.88 6.78
C ASP A 212 -29.25 -4.30 6.92
N THR A 213 -28.86 -3.81 8.11
CA THR A 213 -27.56 -3.16 8.36
C THR A 213 -26.61 -4.02 9.18
N PRO A 214 -25.27 -3.91 9.04
CA PRO A 214 -24.31 -4.69 9.82
C PRO A 214 -24.09 -4.18 11.26
N TYR A 215 -24.79 -3.12 11.68
CA TYR A 215 -24.63 -2.47 12.98
C TYR A 215 -25.98 -2.20 13.65
N SER A 216 -25.94 -2.01 14.97
CA SER A 216 -27.07 -1.58 15.80
C SER A 216 -26.97 -0.08 16.13
N ALA A 217 -28.01 0.48 16.77
CA ALA A 217 -28.02 1.90 17.14
C ALA A 217 -26.84 2.24 18.06
N SER A 218 -26.02 3.20 17.64
CA SER A 218 -24.93 3.75 18.45
C SER A 218 -25.46 4.59 19.60
N PHE A 219 -24.67 4.70 20.67
CA PHE A 219 -25.00 5.54 21.83
C PHE A 219 -23.75 6.24 22.38
N VAL A 220 -23.96 7.40 23.01
CA VAL A 220 -22.90 8.16 23.69
C VAL A 220 -23.14 8.18 25.18
N LEU A 221 -22.05 8.03 25.93
CA LEU A 221 -22.03 8.18 27.38
C LEU A 221 -20.80 8.99 27.82
N PRO A 222 -20.89 9.74 28.93
CA PRO A 222 -19.71 10.28 29.56
C PRO A 222 -18.91 9.15 30.23
N LEU A 223 -17.58 9.18 30.18
CA LEU A 223 -16.73 8.17 30.82
C LEU A 223 -17.00 8.06 32.34
N THR A 224 -17.43 9.14 32.98
CA THR A 224 -17.82 9.15 34.40
C THR A 224 -19.09 8.34 34.70
N ALA A 225 -19.86 7.94 33.67
CA ALA A 225 -20.97 7.01 33.84
C ALA A 225 -20.49 5.55 33.94
N LEU A 226 -19.31 5.23 33.40
CA LEU A 226 -18.66 3.92 33.56
C LEU A 226 -18.02 3.82 34.94
N ASP A 227 -17.23 4.83 35.31
CA ASP A 227 -16.64 4.96 36.64
C ASP A 227 -16.44 6.46 36.97
N PRO A 228 -16.98 6.96 38.10
CA PRO A 228 -16.83 8.35 38.53
C PRO A 228 -15.38 8.86 38.62
N ALA A 229 -14.38 7.98 38.75
CA ALA A 229 -12.97 8.34 38.81
C ALA A 229 -12.37 8.73 37.44
N LEU A 230 -13.01 8.37 36.33
CA LEU A 230 -12.54 8.62 34.96
C LEU A 230 -12.75 10.08 34.52
N THR A 231 -12.05 11.00 35.18
CA THR A 231 -12.18 12.45 34.91
C THR A 231 -11.17 12.97 33.90
N HIS A 232 -9.95 12.41 33.88
CA HIS A 232 -8.88 12.79 32.95
C HIS A 232 -8.40 11.54 32.19
N PRO A 233 -9.13 11.10 31.16
CA PRO A 233 -8.71 9.97 30.33
C PRO A 233 -7.49 10.35 29.49
N VAL A 234 -6.51 9.44 29.44
CA VAL A 234 -5.32 9.58 28.60
C VAL A 234 -5.54 8.85 27.29
N HIS A 235 -5.67 7.51 27.35
CA HIS A 235 -5.83 6.66 26.18
C HIS A 235 -6.65 5.41 26.51
N LEU A 236 -7.34 4.85 25.51
CA LEU A 236 -8.16 3.65 25.61
C LEU A 236 -7.86 2.72 24.44
N ALA A 237 -7.85 1.41 24.69
CA ALA A 237 -7.81 0.40 23.64
C ALA A 237 -8.57 -0.86 24.04
N PHE A 238 -9.30 -1.47 23.10
CA PHE A 238 -9.85 -2.81 23.29
C PHE A 238 -8.74 -3.86 23.39
N LEU A 239 -8.97 -4.88 24.22
CA LEU A 239 -8.02 -5.93 24.56
C LEU A 239 -8.38 -7.25 23.89
N HIS A 240 -7.37 -8.08 23.65
CA HIS A 240 -7.52 -9.41 23.04
C HIS A 240 -7.96 -10.47 24.06
N GLU A 241 -8.49 -11.59 23.56
CA GLU A 241 -8.81 -12.80 24.33
C GLU A 241 -9.93 -12.66 25.38
N TYR A 242 -10.80 -11.65 25.25
CA TYR A 242 -11.99 -11.53 26.10
C TYR A 242 -13.27 -11.94 25.35
N ARG A 243 -14.12 -12.74 26.02
CA ARG A 243 -15.41 -13.22 25.51
C ARG A 243 -16.45 -12.12 25.31
N GLU A 244 -16.34 -11.03 26.06
CA GLU A 244 -17.14 -9.82 25.91
C GLU A 244 -16.25 -8.63 25.51
N PRO A 245 -16.77 -7.62 24.81
CA PRO A 245 -15.99 -6.46 24.40
C PRO A 245 -15.38 -5.77 25.62
N THR A 246 -14.05 -5.83 25.71
CA THR A 246 -13.31 -5.41 26.90
C THR A 246 -12.21 -4.45 26.50
N PHE A 247 -12.14 -3.29 27.15
CA PHE A 247 -11.10 -2.31 26.90
C PHE A 247 -10.36 -1.91 28.16
N GLY A 248 -9.10 -1.56 28.01
CA GLY A 248 -8.30 -0.92 29.04
C GLY A 248 -8.24 0.58 28.82
N ILE A 249 -8.42 1.37 29.88
CA ILE A 249 -8.29 2.82 29.86
C ILE A 249 -7.23 3.28 30.87
N VAL A 250 -6.30 4.10 30.42
CA VAL A 250 -5.39 4.86 31.30
C VAL A 250 -6.05 6.19 31.61
N SER A 251 -6.18 6.51 32.89
CA SER A 251 -6.82 7.75 33.35
C SER A 251 -6.28 8.20 34.69
N SER A 252 -6.64 9.42 35.09
CA SER A 252 -6.43 9.90 36.46
C SER A 252 -7.61 10.73 36.95
N ASN A 253 -7.68 10.88 38.28
CA ASN A 253 -8.61 11.78 38.94
C ASN A 253 -8.13 13.25 38.94
N LYS A 254 -6.87 13.49 38.56
CA LYS A 254 -6.25 14.81 38.42
C LYS A 254 -5.55 14.89 37.07
N ALA A 255 -5.50 16.07 36.46
CA ALA A 255 -4.75 16.27 35.23
C ALA A 255 -3.25 15.92 35.43
N PRO A 256 -2.66 15.05 34.60
CA PRO A 256 -1.21 14.86 34.53
C PRO A 256 -0.50 16.18 34.24
N SER A 257 0.68 16.38 34.85
CA SER A 257 1.44 17.61 34.67
C SER A 257 2.92 17.42 34.93
N HIS A 258 3.74 17.72 33.92
CA HIS A 258 5.20 17.76 34.06
C HIS A 258 5.69 18.82 35.07
N GLY A 259 4.90 19.86 35.34
CA GLY A 259 5.27 20.94 36.26
C GLY A 259 4.93 20.66 37.74
N LEU A 260 4.16 19.62 38.02
CA LEU A 260 3.71 19.26 39.38
C LEU A 260 4.19 17.87 39.80
N LEU A 261 5.35 17.43 39.30
CA LEU A 261 5.90 16.10 39.55
C LEU A 261 5.99 15.76 41.04
N ASP A 262 6.42 16.68 41.89
CA ASP A 262 6.54 16.44 43.33
C ASP A 262 5.21 16.02 43.98
N GLU A 263 4.07 16.44 43.41
CA GLU A 263 2.73 16.05 43.87
C GLU A 263 2.06 14.99 42.99
N ARG A 264 2.49 14.86 41.72
CA ARG A 264 1.78 14.11 40.68
C ARG A 264 2.68 13.17 39.87
N LYS A 265 3.68 12.54 40.51
CA LYS A 265 4.59 11.54 39.90
C LYS A 265 3.88 10.28 39.40
N ASP A 266 3.15 9.61 40.29
CA ASP A 266 2.58 8.27 40.05
C ASP A 266 1.05 8.31 40.23
N ILE A 267 0.37 9.05 39.36
CA ILE A 267 -1.07 9.37 39.51
C ILE A 267 -1.99 8.72 38.49
N LEU A 268 -1.44 8.01 37.50
CA LEU A 268 -2.25 7.33 36.50
C LEU A 268 -2.72 5.98 37.04
N ASN A 269 -3.91 5.58 36.60
CA ASN A 269 -4.48 4.27 36.85
C ASN A 269 -4.83 3.64 35.50
N TYR A 270 -4.56 2.34 35.36
CA TYR A 270 -5.02 1.54 34.25
C TYR A 270 -6.16 0.65 34.72
N THR A 271 -7.33 0.81 34.12
CA THR A 271 -8.55 0.10 34.53
C THR A 271 -9.14 -0.61 33.32
N VAL A 272 -9.52 -1.88 33.50
CA VAL A 272 -10.10 -2.71 32.45
C VAL A 272 -11.60 -2.83 32.69
N PHE A 273 -12.38 -2.49 31.68
CA PHE A 273 -13.83 -2.55 31.69
C PHE A 273 -14.33 -3.51 30.62
N THR A 274 -15.29 -4.34 31.00
CA THR A 274 -16.07 -5.14 30.07
C THR A 274 -17.41 -4.48 29.84
N LEU A 275 -17.83 -4.40 28.59
CA LEU A 275 -19.07 -3.74 28.15
C LEU A 275 -20.20 -4.74 27.95
N ASP A 276 -21.34 -4.44 28.57
CA ASP A 276 -22.62 -5.03 28.20
C ASP A 276 -23.30 -4.09 27.20
N LEU A 277 -23.31 -4.48 25.92
CA LEU A 277 -23.84 -3.68 24.82
C LEU A 277 -25.37 -3.55 24.88
N ASP A 278 -26.06 -4.54 25.45
CA ASP A 278 -27.52 -4.57 25.53
C ASP A 278 -28.03 -3.69 26.67
N GLN A 279 -27.41 -3.81 27.84
CA GLN A 279 -27.73 -2.99 29.02
C GLN A 279 -27.07 -1.62 28.99
N ARG A 280 -26.16 -1.37 28.04
CA ARG A 280 -25.35 -0.15 27.96
C ARG A 280 -24.62 0.15 29.26
N ALA A 281 -24.12 -0.90 29.89
CA ALA A 281 -23.46 -0.89 31.18
C ALA A 281 -22.02 -1.39 31.05
N SER A 282 -21.25 -1.24 32.13
CA SER A 282 -19.88 -1.76 32.19
C SER A 282 -19.57 -2.38 33.54
N THR A 283 -18.72 -3.39 33.54
CA THR A 283 -18.18 -4.03 34.75
C THR A 283 -16.67 -3.86 34.79
N THR A 284 -16.14 -3.41 35.92
CA THR A 284 -14.70 -3.31 36.14
C THR A 284 -14.11 -4.70 36.42
N LEU A 285 -13.14 -5.13 35.62
CA LEU A 285 -12.44 -6.41 35.81
C LEU A 285 -11.22 -6.26 36.72
N LEU A 286 -10.35 -5.29 36.41
CA LEU A 286 -9.13 -5.03 37.17
C LEU A 286 -8.77 -3.55 37.14
N SER A 287 -8.00 -3.13 38.14
CA SER A 287 -7.46 -1.78 38.22
C SER A 287 -6.05 -1.81 38.80
N VAL A 288 -5.09 -1.30 38.04
CA VAL A 288 -3.70 -1.08 38.45
C VAL A 288 -3.53 0.41 38.73
N THR A 289 -3.12 0.75 39.95
CA THR A 289 -2.98 2.14 40.41
C THR A 289 -1.54 2.55 40.61
N GLY A 290 -1.28 3.86 40.61
CA GLY A 290 0.05 4.39 40.92
C GLY A 290 1.04 4.22 39.77
N LEU A 291 0.54 4.33 38.54
CA LEU A 291 1.36 4.28 37.34
C LEU A 291 2.01 5.66 37.08
N PRO A 292 3.19 5.68 36.43
CA PRO A 292 3.89 6.90 36.03
C PRO A 292 2.96 7.89 35.30
N PHE A 293 3.11 9.18 35.58
CA PHE A 293 2.24 10.24 35.05
C PHE A 293 2.36 10.47 33.52
N ASP A 294 3.45 10.02 32.91
CA ASP A 294 3.83 10.28 31.52
C ASP A 294 3.47 9.14 30.55
N ILE A 295 2.78 8.09 31.03
CA ILE A 295 2.12 7.12 30.14
C ILE A 295 1.11 7.85 29.26
N PHE A 296 1.24 7.68 27.95
CA PHE A 296 0.40 8.37 26.96
C PHE A 296 -0.35 7.42 26.02
N ARG A 297 -0.01 6.12 25.97
CA ARG A 297 -0.64 5.15 25.06
C ARG A 297 -0.83 3.77 25.69
N VAL A 298 -1.92 3.12 25.29
CA VAL A 298 -2.21 1.70 25.55
C VAL A 298 -2.10 0.95 24.23
N VAL A 299 -1.26 -0.07 24.19
CA VAL A 299 -1.11 -0.98 23.05
C VAL A 299 -1.59 -2.37 23.48
N PRO A 300 -2.72 -2.86 22.93
CA PRO A 300 -3.24 -4.17 23.28
C PRO A 300 -2.36 -5.27 22.69
N LEU A 301 -2.08 -6.30 23.47
CA LEU A 301 -1.16 -7.38 23.07
C LEU A 301 -1.95 -8.66 22.79
N PRO A 302 -1.83 -9.25 21.58
CA PRO A 302 -2.41 -10.55 21.30
C PRO A 302 -1.60 -11.67 21.99
N LEU A 303 -2.07 -12.91 21.86
CA LEU A 303 -1.26 -14.09 22.18
C LEU A 303 0.04 -14.08 21.36
N PRO A 304 1.15 -14.63 21.90
CA PRO A 304 1.27 -15.36 23.17
C PRO A 304 1.46 -14.48 24.42
N VAL A 305 1.60 -13.16 24.28
CA VAL A 305 1.96 -12.26 25.40
C VAL A 305 0.73 -11.90 26.23
N GLY A 306 -0.36 -11.49 25.57
CA GLY A 306 -1.61 -11.10 26.21
C GLY A 306 -1.53 -9.82 27.06
N GLY A 307 -2.70 -9.30 27.43
CA GLY A 307 -2.82 -8.08 28.23
C GLY A 307 -2.56 -6.82 27.42
N ALA A 308 -1.84 -5.86 28.02
CA ALA A 308 -1.53 -4.58 27.38
C ALA A 308 -0.12 -4.10 27.70
N LEU A 309 0.47 -3.38 26.74
CA LEU A 309 1.67 -2.58 26.92
C LEU A 309 1.25 -1.12 27.08
N LEU A 310 1.63 -0.52 28.21
CA LEU A 310 1.49 0.90 28.47
C LEU A 310 2.81 1.59 28.12
N VAL A 311 2.74 2.62 27.29
CA VAL A 311 3.91 3.35 26.78
C VAL A 311 3.94 4.73 27.43
N GLY A 312 4.98 5.00 28.20
CA GLY A 312 5.34 6.31 28.72
C GLY A 312 6.49 6.94 27.96
N ALA A 313 6.86 8.16 28.37
CA ALA A 313 7.99 8.86 27.76
C ALA A 313 9.34 8.24 28.14
N ASN A 314 9.40 7.67 29.35
CA ASN A 314 10.64 7.17 29.95
C ASN A 314 10.63 5.66 30.25
N GLU A 315 9.48 5.01 30.15
CA GLU A 315 9.30 3.62 30.54
C GLU A 315 8.26 2.89 29.68
N LEU A 316 8.35 1.56 29.73
CA LEU A 316 7.36 0.64 29.17
C LEU A 316 6.84 -0.25 30.30
N VAL A 317 5.52 -0.38 30.42
CA VAL A 317 4.87 -1.20 31.46
C VAL A 317 3.96 -2.21 30.79
N HIS A 318 4.29 -3.49 30.89
CA HIS A 318 3.38 -4.58 30.56
C HIS A 318 2.45 -4.85 31.74
N VAL A 319 1.15 -4.96 31.45
CA VAL A 319 0.12 -5.39 32.39
C VAL A 319 -0.53 -6.65 31.85
N ASP A 320 -0.45 -7.75 32.59
CA ASP A 320 -1.09 -9.00 32.22
C ASP A 320 -2.60 -9.00 32.55
N GLN A 321 -3.31 -10.05 32.15
CA GLN A 321 -4.75 -10.20 32.40
C GLN A 321 -5.11 -10.33 33.89
N ALA A 322 -4.15 -10.68 34.75
CA ALA A 322 -4.32 -10.75 36.21
C ALA A 322 -3.95 -9.42 36.91
N GLY A 323 -3.52 -8.40 36.16
CA GLY A 323 -3.09 -7.10 36.68
C GLY A 323 -1.65 -7.09 37.21
N LYS A 324 -0.86 -8.14 36.98
CA LYS A 324 0.57 -8.14 37.31
C LYS A 324 1.31 -7.24 36.33
N THR A 325 2.21 -6.43 36.87
CA THR A 325 2.97 -5.45 36.10
C THR A 325 4.44 -5.84 35.97
N ASN A 326 4.99 -5.74 34.76
CA ASN A 326 6.43 -5.79 34.51
C ASN A 326 6.83 -4.50 33.78
N ALA A 327 7.83 -3.77 34.28
CA ALA A 327 8.22 -2.50 33.69
C ALA A 327 9.72 -2.40 33.44
N VAL A 328 10.10 -1.59 32.47
CA VAL A 328 11.49 -1.27 32.14
C VAL A 328 11.67 0.24 31.95
N ALA A 329 12.66 0.81 32.62
CA ALA A 329 13.10 2.19 32.47
C ALA A 329 14.11 2.25 31.32
N VAL A 330 13.89 3.13 30.33
CA VAL A 330 14.74 3.20 29.13
C VAL A 330 15.67 4.42 29.09
N ASN A 331 15.59 5.28 30.11
CA ASN A 331 16.49 6.42 30.31
C ASN A 331 16.63 6.77 31.81
N GLU A 332 17.49 7.74 32.12
CA GLU A 332 17.75 8.19 33.50
C GLU A 332 16.55 8.92 34.14
N PHE A 333 15.67 9.53 33.33
CA PHE A 333 14.55 10.31 33.82
C PHE A 333 13.45 9.46 34.43
N ALA A 334 13.28 8.20 34.01
CA ALA A 334 12.26 7.28 34.54
C ALA A 334 12.28 7.19 36.08
N LYS A 335 13.49 7.10 36.68
CA LYS A 335 13.65 7.02 38.15
C LYS A 335 13.50 8.37 38.85
N LEU A 336 13.63 9.47 38.12
CA LEU A 336 13.43 10.83 38.66
C LEU A 336 11.95 11.20 38.65
N SER A 337 11.23 10.75 37.61
CA SER A 337 9.84 11.09 37.33
C SER A 337 8.83 10.12 37.92
N SER A 338 9.25 8.92 38.34
CA SER A 338 8.38 7.90 38.93
C SER A 338 9.08 7.11 40.04
N ASN A 339 8.30 6.64 41.04
CA ASN A 339 8.77 5.65 42.03
C ASN A 339 8.30 4.23 41.71
N PHE A 340 7.68 4.02 40.55
CA PHE A 340 7.19 2.72 40.12
C PHE A 340 8.35 1.73 39.96
N ALA A 341 8.14 0.46 40.31
CA ALA A 341 9.19 -0.54 40.26
C ALA A 341 9.47 -0.96 38.81
N MET A 342 10.69 -0.72 38.33
CA MET A 342 11.10 -1.01 36.94
C MET A 342 12.48 -1.68 36.89
N ALA A 343 12.68 -2.54 35.90
CA ALA A 343 14.00 -3.00 35.51
C ALA A 343 14.78 -1.84 34.86
N ASP A 344 16.09 -1.75 35.11
CA ASP A 344 16.90 -0.65 34.64
C ASP A 344 17.55 -0.97 33.29
N GLN A 345 17.21 -0.18 32.26
CA GLN A 345 17.90 -0.11 30.97
C GLN A 345 18.15 1.36 30.58
N SER A 346 18.40 2.20 31.59
CA SER A 346 18.63 3.63 31.40
C SER A 346 19.88 3.96 30.57
N ASP A 347 20.79 3.00 30.42
CA ASP A 347 21.97 3.07 29.56
C ASP A 347 21.64 3.19 28.07
N LEU A 348 20.41 2.83 27.66
CA LEU A 348 19.96 2.99 26.27
C LEU A 348 19.73 4.46 25.88
N ASP A 349 19.48 5.36 26.85
CA ASP A 349 19.17 6.78 26.66
C ASP A 349 18.06 7.01 25.61
N LEU A 350 17.00 6.20 25.67
CA LEU A 350 15.88 6.32 24.73
C LEU A 350 14.89 7.36 25.19
N ARG A 351 14.26 8.00 24.21
CA ARG A 351 13.13 8.90 24.41
C ARG A 351 11.94 8.35 23.65
N LEU A 352 10.92 7.94 24.39
CA LEU A 352 9.75 7.25 23.82
C LEU A 352 8.60 8.20 23.48
N GLU A 353 8.79 9.52 23.66
CA GLU A 353 7.77 10.49 23.29
C GLU A 353 7.39 10.33 21.81
N ASP A 354 6.09 10.23 21.56
CA ASP A 354 5.50 10.08 20.23
C ASP A 354 6.02 8.87 19.43
N CYS A 355 6.63 7.87 20.09
CA CYS A 355 7.06 6.66 19.39
C CYS A 355 5.87 5.88 18.83
N VAL A 356 6.13 5.13 17.75
CA VAL A 356 5.17 4.18 17.19
C VAL A 356 5.60 2.77 17.59
N VAL A 357 4.65 1.99 18.08
CA VAL A 357 4.86 0.60 18.50
C VAL A 357 3.93 -0.27 17.69
N GLU A 358 4.47 -1.27 17.01
CA GLU A 358 3.71 -2.19 16.15
C GLU A 358 4.21 -3.62 16.35
N ALA A 359 3.32 -4.60 16.20
CA ALA A 359 3.69 -6.00 16.26
C ALA A 359 4.73 -6.32 15.17
N LEU A 360 5.86 -6.88 15.56
CA LEU A 360 6.93 -7.29 14.64
C LEU A 360 6.77 -8.76 14.29
N ASP A 361 6.75 -9.63 15.32
CA ASP A 361 6.73 -11.07 15.16
C ASP A 361 5.64 -11.67 16.05
N HIS A 362 4.54 -12.09 15.42
CA HIS A 362 3.38 -12.64 16.12
C HIS A 362 3.66 -13.96 16.85
N THR A 363 4.75 -14.67 16.51
CA THR A 363 5.06 -15.99 17.10
C THR A 363 5.64 -15.89 18.51
N ASN A 364 6.46 -14.86 18.78
CA ASN A 364 7.07 -14.61 20.09
C ASN A 364 6.54 -13.34 20.76
N GLY A 365 5.72 -12.55 20.06
CA GLY A 365 5.16 -11.30 20.55
C GLY A 365 6.13 -10.14 20.56
N ASN A 366 7.30 -10.23 19.91
CA ASN A 366 8.22 -9.11 19.78
C ASN A 366 7.56 -7.95 19.04
N MET A 367 7.89 -6.72 19.45
CA MET A 367 7.35 -5.50 18.88
C MET A 367 8.46 -4.61 18.34
N LEU A 368 8.16 -3.89 17.27
CA LEU A 368 9.00 -2.84 16.74
C LEU A 368 8.63 -1.53 17.41
N ILE A 369 9.63 -0.79 17.86
CA ILE A 369 9.52 0.59 18.34
C ILE A 369 10.23 1.48 17.31
N VAL A 370 9.51 2.44 16.76
CA VAL A 370 10.06 3.50 15.91
C VAL A 370 10.11 4.77 16.75
N LEU A 371 11.33 5.22 17.07
CA LEU A 371 11.55 6.42 17.85
C LEU A 371 11.25 7.69 17.02
N ASN A 372 11.03 8.82 17.69
CA ASN A 372 10.84 10.12 17.03
C ASN A 372 12.03 10.53 16.12
N THR A 373 13.21 9.99 16.36
CA THR A 373 14.41 10.19 15.52
C THR A 373 14.43 9.32 14.25
N GLY A 374 13.46 8.41 14.09
CA GLY A 374 13.44 7.36 13.06
C GLY A 374 14.31 6.14 13.38
N ARG A 375 15.00 6.12 14.52
CA ARG A 375 15.76 4.94 14.95
C ARG A 375 14.83 3.79 15.33
N LEU A 376 15.21 2.57 14.98
CA LEU A 376 14.47 1.36 15.31
C LEU A 376 14.99 0.71 16.58
N ALA A 377 14.07 0.23 17.42
CA ALA A 377 14.34 -0.65 18.55
C ALA A 377 13.35 -1.82 18.54
N VAL A 378 13.75 -2.95 19.12
CA VAL A 378 12.91 -4.14 19.29
C VAL A 378 12.63 -4.32 20.77
N LEU A 379 11.35 -4.46 21.11
CA LEU A 379 10.90 -4.87 22.44
C LEU A 379 10.64 -6.38 22.44
N SER A 380 11.24 -7.07 23.40
CA SER A 380 11.07 -8.50 23.61
C SER A 380 10.47 -8.79 24.99
N PHE A 381 9.61 -9.80 25.03
CA PHE A 381 8.96 -10.29 26.24
C PHE A 381 9.64 -11.58 26.71
N ARG A 382 10.01 -11.65 27.99
CA ARG A 382 10.48 -12.88 28.61
C ARG A 382 9.29 -13.66 29.16
N ILE A 383 8.78 -14.59 28.37
CA ILE A 383 7.63 -15.41 28.73
C ILE A 383 8.09 -16.62 29.54
N ASP A 384 7.52 -16.80 30.73
CA ASP A 384 7.71 -17.98 31.59
C ASP A 384 6.35 -18.67 31.78
N GLY A 385 6.17 -19.79 31.08
CA GLY A 385 4.86 -20.46 30.98
C GLY A 385 3.81 -19.58 30.30
N ARG A 386 2.77 -19.19 31.04
CA ARG A 386 1.68 -18.31 30.58
C ARG A 386 1.84 -16.85 31.02
N SER A 387 2.93 -16.52 31.72
CA SER A 387 3.12 -15.20 32.32
C SER A 387 4.36 -14.53 31.76
N VAL A 388 4.31 -13.20 31.64
CA VAL A 388 5.50 -12.40 31.35
C VAL A 388 6.29 -12.20 32.65
N SER A 389 7.58 -12.52 32.58
CA SER A 389 8.54 -12.39 33.68
C SER A 389 9.41 -11.13 33.58
N GLY A 390 9.47 -10.50 32.41
CA GLY A 390 10.23 -9.27 32.20
C GLY A 390 10.20 -8.78 30.76
N LEU A 391 10.71 -7.56 30.57
CA LEU A 391 10.81 -6.86 29.29
C LEU A 391 12.28 -6.57 28.96
N SER A 392 12.64 -6.60 27.68
CA SER A 392 13.94 -6.11 27.23
C SER A 392 13.83 -5.31 25.94
N VAL A 393 14.46 -4.14 25.92
CA VAL A 393 14.51 -3.25 24.76
C VAL A 393 15.91 -3.32 24.16
N HIS A 394 15.97 -3.42 22.84
CA HIS A 394 17.22 -3.53 22.11
C HIS A 394 17.21 -2.56 20.92
N LEU A 395 18.18 -1.65 20.85
CA LEU A 395 18.38 -0.83 19.67
C LEU A 395 18.82 -1.69 18.48
N VAL A 396 18.31 -1.38 17.30
CA VAL A 396 18.75 -2.01 16.07
C VAL A 396 19.94 -1.23 15.51
N ASP A 397 21.04 -1.93 15.28
CA ASP A 397 22.23 -1.31 14.71
C ASP A 397 22.05 -0.87 13.27
N SER A 398 22.86 0.11 12.85
CA SER A 398 22.86 0.61 11.47
C SER A 398 23.18 -0.50 10.44
N ALA A 399 23.99 -1.50 10.81
CA ALA A 399 24.31 -2.65 9.96
C ALA A 399 23.09 -3.55 9.69
N HIS A 400 22.11 -3.51 10.59
CA HIS A 400 20.85 -4.26 10.51
C HIS A 400 19.68 -3.37 10.08
N GLY A 401 19.95 -2.16 9.58
CA GLY A 401 18.94 -1.26 9.04
C GLY A 401 18.23 -0.39 10.06
N GLY A 402 18.72 -0.32 11.30
CA GLY A 402 18.08 0.48 12.37
C GLY A 402 18.05 1.99 12.13
N HIS A 403 18.81 2.49 11.14
CA HIS A 403 18.93 3.90 10.79
C HIS A 403 18.38 4.24 9.38
N HIS A 404 17.62 3.33 8.75
CA HIS A 404 17.10 3.55 7.40
C HIS A 404 16.06 4.68 7.33
N LEU A 405 15.26 4.87 8.38
CA LEU A 405 14.29 5.95 8.43
C LEU A 405 15.00 7.27 8.79
N LYS A 406 14.56 8.34 8.13
CA LYS A 406 15.12 9.68 8.32
C LYS A 406 14.32 10.53 9.31
N THR A 407 13.15 10.07 9.72
CA THR A 407 12.19 10.83 10.52
C THR A 407 11.31 9.89 11.36
N ALA A 408 10.56 10.45 12.31
CA ALA A 408 9.53 9.76 13.07
C ALA A 408 8.48 9.10 12.15
N ALA A 409 7.92 7.98 12.61
CA ALA A 409 6.66 7.48 12.10
C ALA A 409 5.51 8.06 12.94
N ASN A 410 4.38 8.37 12.30
CA ASN A 410 3.13 8.76 12.94
C ASN A 410 2.21 7.54 13.11
N CYS A 411 2.30 6.57 12.20
CA CYS A 411 1.54 5.34 12.22
C CYS A 411 2.36 4.18 11.64
N ALA A 412 1.95 2.96 11.97
CA ALA A 412 2.50 1.74 11.40
C ALA A 412 1.37 0.77 11.09
N ALA A 413 1.60 -0.11 10.11
CA ALA A 413 0.68 -1.19 9.78
C ALA A 413 1.47 -2.44 9.37
N SER A 414 1.25 -3.55 10.08
CA SER A 414 1.74 -4.87 9.68
C SER A 414 1.00 -5.38 8.44
N LEU A 415 1.75 -5.68 7.38
CA LEU A 415 1.24 -6.18 6.10
C LEU A 415 1.48 -7.69 5.94
N GLY A 416 1.79 -8.38 7.03
CA GLY A 416 2.13 -9.80 7.02
C GLY A 416 3.45 -10.12 6.31
N ARG A 417 3.84 -11.39 6.34
CA ARG A 417 5.03 -11.93 5.64
C ARG A 417 6.31 -11.10 5.82
N GLY A 418 6.52 -10.57 7.03
CA GLY A 418 7.70 -9.77 7.37
C GLY A 418 7.72 -8.35 6.77
N ARG A 419 6.57 -7.75 6.47
CA ARG A 419 6.46 -6.41 5.86
C ARG A 419 5.70 -5.46 6.79
N LEU A 420 6.22 -4.24 6.92
CA LEU A 420 5.64 -3.18 7.75
C LEU A 420 5.64 -1.87 6.97
N PHE A 421 4.49 -1.21 6.92
CA PHE A 421 4.41 0.15 6.42
C PHE A 421 4.53 1.13 7.58
N LEU A 422 5.35 2.16 7.41
CA LEU A 422 5.60 3.21 8.38
C LEU A 422 5.23 4.56 7.75
N GLY A 423 4.11 5.13 8.19
CA GLY A 423 3.60 6.41 7.72
C GLY A 423 4.25 7.57 8.46
N SER A 424 4.59 8.64 7.76
CA SER A 424 5.18 9.85 8.34
C SER A 424 4.52 11.12 7.80
N GLU A 425 4.32 12.10 8.68
CA GLU A 425 3.93 13.46 8.34
C GLU A 425 5.16 14.37 8.12
N ASP A 426 6.30 13.98 8.67
CA ASP A 426 7.54 14.77 8.70
C ASP A 426 8.52 14.48 7.54
N GLY A 427 8.17 13.52 6.68
CA GLY A 427 8.95 13.11 5.52
C GLY A 427 8.28 12.00 4.71
N ASP A 428 9.04 11.34 3.84
CA ASP A 428 8.53 10.21 3.05
C ASP A 428 8.10 9.07 3.99
N SER A 429 6.99 8.41 3.66
CA SER A 429 6.56 7.18 4.32
C SER A 429 7.25 5.98 3.68
N THR A 430 7.54 4.94 4.45
CA THR A 430 8.42 3.86 4.01
C THR A 430 7.78 2.50 4.23
N LEU A 431 7.79 1.66 3.20
CA LEU A 431 7.54 0.23 3.31
C LEU A 431 8.86 -0.47 3.62
N ILE A 432 8.95 -1.14 4.77
CA ILE A 432 10.11 -1.93 5.14
C ILE A 432 9.78 -3.42 5.14
N GLY A 433 10.74 -4.22 4.72
CA GLY A 433 10.75 -5.65 4.97
C GLY A 433 11.76 -5.97 6.07
N TRP A 434 11.46 -6.99 6.87
CA TRP A 434 12.37 -7.51 7.87
C TRP A 434 12.57 -9.01 7.71
N SER A 435 13.72 -9.50 8.14
CA SER A 435 14.02 -10.94 8.17
C SER A 435 14.77 -11.30 9.44
N LYS A 436 14.56 -12.53 9.92
CA LYS A 436 15.19 -13.06 11.12
C LYS A 436 16.36 -13.97 10.77
N LYS A 437 17.55 -13.71 11.31
CA LYS A 437 18.68 -14.62 11.25
C LYS A 437 18.38 -15.85 12.10
N THR A 438 17.99 -16.93 11.43
CA THR A 438 17.94 -18.24 12.07
C THR A 438 19.37 -18.77 12.13
N SER A 439 19.89 -19.05 13.32
CA SER A 439 21.21 -19.69 13.49
C SER A 439 21.16 -21.10 12.90
N GLN A 440 21.46 -21.24 11.62
CA GLN A 440 21.55 -22.54 10.96
C GLN A 440 22.83 -23.24 11.41
N THR A 441 22.71 -24.09 12.43
CA THR A 441 23.62 -25.22 12.55
C THR A 441 23.20 -26.28 11.55
N ARG A 442 24.04 -26.42 10.51
CA ARG A 442 24.08 -27.41 9.40
C ARG A 442 23.51 -26.94 8.06
N LYS A 443 24.38 -27.05 7.05
CA LYS A 443 24.20 -26.75 5.64
C LYS A 443 22.85 -27.26 5.13
N ARG A 444 21.88 -26.37 4.90
CA ARG A 444 20.71 -26.69 4.08
C ARG A 444 21.14 -26.79 2.62
N SER A 445 20.64 -27.79 1.92
CA SER A 445 20.91 -27.96 0.48
C SER A 445 20.05 -27.01 -0.36
N HIS A 446 20.57 -26.59 -1.51
CA HIS A 446 19.96 -25.64 -2.47
C HIS A 446 18.49 -25.95 -2.82
N ALA A 447 18.06 -27.21 -2.72
CA ALA A 447 16.67 -27.60 -2.99
C ALA A 447 15.66 -27.11 -1.94
N GLN A 448 16.08 -26.89 -0.68
CA GLN A 448 15.18 -26.42 0.39
C GLN A 448 14.95 -24.91 0.39
N MET A 449 15.89 -24.12 -0.16
CA MET A 449 15.69 -22.68 -0.33
C MET A 449 14.72 -22.34 -1.46
N ILE A 450 14.66 -23.18 -2.50
CA ILE A 450 13.72 -23.00 -3.62
C ILE A 450 12.29 -23.33 -3.17
N ALA A 451 12.10 -24.26 -2.22
CA ALA A 451 10.77 -24.63 -1.73
C ALA A 451 10.10 -23.53 -0.89
N GLU A 452 10.85 -22.85 0.00
CA GLU A 452 10.33 -21.70 0.77
C GLU A 452 10.03 -20.49 -0.13
N ASP A 453 10.80 -20.27 -1.21
CA ASP A 453 10.51 -19.21 -2.20
C ASP A 453 9.34 -19.60 -3.15
N ALA A 454 9.13 -20.89 -3.42
CA ALA A 454 8.01 -21.38 -4.23
C ALA A 454 6.67 -21.35 -3.48
N GLU A 455 6.67 -21.61 -2.16
CA GLU A 455 5.49 -21.45 -1.29
C GLU A 455 5.06 -19.98 -1.15
N LEU A 456 5.94 -19.01 -1.46
CA LEU A 456 5.58 -17.59 -1.56
C LEU A 456 4.92 -17.21 -2.90
N SER A 457 4.79 -18.15 -3.84
CA SER A 457 4.36 -17.90 -5.23
C SER A 457 3.20 -18.77 -5.73
N LEU A 458 2.64 -19.66 -4.90
CA LEU A 458 1.47 -20.44 -5.26
C LEU A 458 0.21 -19.80 -4.66
N ASP A 459 -0.74 -19.51 -5.54
CA ASP A 459 -2.09 -19.08 -5.20
C ASP A 459 -2.76 -20.10 -4.28
N GLU A 460 -3.52 -19.56 -3.31
CA GLU A 460 -4.30 -20.29 -2.31
C GLU A 460 -5.52 -20.97 -2.95
N GLU A 461 -5.38 -22.23 -3.36
CA GLU A 461 -6.48 -23.20 -3.42
C GLU A 461 -5.95 -24.55 -2.91
N ASP A 462 -6.66 -25.13 -1.94
CA ASP A 462 -6.48 -26.46 -1.33
C ASP A 462 -5.42 -26.64 -0.22
N LEU A 463 -5.80 -26.29 1.02
CA LEU A 463 -5.34 -26.99 2.22
C LEU A 463 -6.54 -27.26 3.16
N ASP A 464 -7.42 -28.16 2.73
CA ASP A 464 -8.23 -29.00 3.61
C ASP A 464 -7.52 -30.37 3.70
N ASP A 465 -7.11 -30.78 4.90
CA ASP A 465 -7.18 -32.18 5.36
C ASP A 465 -6.64 -32.30 6.81
N ASP A 466 -7.59 -32.49 7.72
CA ASP A 466 -7.66 -33.57 8.71
C ASP A 466 -6.33 -34.14 9.26
N ALA A 467 -6.02 -33.77 10.50
CA ALA A 467 -5.03 -34.45 11.33
C ALA A 467 -5.67 -34.98 12.63
N ASP A 468 -6.67 -35.84 12.48
CA ASP A 468 -7.18 -36.74 13.53
C ASP A 468 -6.77 -38.19 13.17
N ASP A 469 -5.53 -38.59 13.48
CA ASP A 469 -5.21 -40.00 13.79
C ASP A 469 -3.75 -40.17 14.26
N ASP A 470 -3.57 -40.33 15.57
CA ASP A 470 -2.60 -41.31 16.11
C ASP A 470 -2.70 -41.32 17.65
N LEU A 471 -3.80 -41.91 18.12
CA LEU A 471 -3.96 -42.36 19.50
C LEU A 471 -3.65 -43.87 19.56
N TYR A 472 -2.85 -44.26 20.56
CA TYR A 472 -2.43 -45.62 20.95
C TYR A 472 -1.11 -46.17 20.39
N ALA A 473 -0.01 -45.87 21.09
CA ALA A 473 1.08 -46.82 21.25
C ALA A 473 1.65 -46.76 22.69
N ASP A 474 1.73 -47.94 23.30
CA ASP A 474 1.94 -48.25 24.71
C ASP A 474 3.32 -47.91 25.34
N GLU A 475 3.30 -47.93 26.66
CA GLU A 475 4.28 -47.57 27.69
C GLU A 475 5.67 -48.27 27.61
N ALA A 476 6.75 -47.49 27.81
CA ALA A 476 7.94 -47.88 28.60
C ALA A 476 8.82 -46.64 28.92
N PRO A 477 9.46 -46.58 30.11
CA PRO A 477 9.97 -45.34 30.67
C PRO A 477 11.40 -45.04 30.19
N VAL A 478 11.60 -43.89 29.55
CA VAL A 478 12.94 -43.34 29.28
C VAL A 478 13.09 -42.03 30.05
N VAL A 479 14.14 -42.02 30.85
CA VAL A 479 14.60 -40.96 31.76
C VAL A 479 14.53 -39.58 31.09
N LYS A 480 13.67 -38.70 31.63
CA LYS A 480 13.68 -37.26 31.34
C LYS A 480 15.00 -36.66 31.82
N GLN A 481 15.99 -36.57 30.93
CA GLN A 481 16.96 -35.48 31.02
C GLN A 481 16.25 -34.20 30.58
N MET A 482 15.94 -33.36 31.57
CA MET A 482 15.55 -31.98 31.38
C MET A 482 16.65 -31.27 30.60
N ALA A 483 16.51 -31.19 29.28
CA ALA A 483 17.07 -30.09 28.52
C ALA A 483 16.09 -28.94 28.69
N SER A 484 16.44 -27.99 29.55
CA SER A 484 15.86 -26.66 29.58
C SER A 484 15.91 -26.09 28.16
N GLN A 485 14.78 -26.09 27.47
CA GLN A 485 14.57 -25.16 26.35
C GLN A 485 14.46 -23.78 26.98
N THR A 486 15.61 -23.18 27.31
CA THR A 486 15.72 -21.74 27.41
C THR A 486 15.39 -21.22 26.03
N ALA A 487 14.20 -20.61 25.89
CA ALA A 487 13.86 -19.82 24.72
C ALA A 487 15.03 -18.85 24.48
N ASP A 488 15.76 -19.06 23.38
CA ASP A 488 16.85 -18.18 22.98
C ASP A 488 16.30 -16.76 22.95
N SER A 489 16.82 -15.91 23.84
CA SER A 489 16.57 -14.48 23.81
C SER A 489 17.01 -13.97 22.44
N SER A 490 16.05 -13.65 21.57
CA SER A 490 16.30 -13.05 20.27
C SER A 490 16.92 -11.66 20.47
N GLY A 491 18.25 -11.61 20.57
CA GLY A 491 18.99 -10.37 20.72
C GLY A 491 18.83 -9.45 19.49
N PRO A 492 19.33 -8.19 19.57
CA PRO A 492 19.17 -7.18 18.52
C PRO A 492 19.63 -7.64 17.12
N ASP A 493 20.68 -8.45 17.05
CA ASP A 493 21.27 -8.94 15.79
C ASP A 493 20.44 -10.00 15.07
N SER A 494 19.34 -10.45 15.69
CA SER A 494 18.47 -11.45 15.09
C SER A 494 17.59 -10.88 13.99
N TYR A 495 17.30 -9.57 13.98
CA TYR A 495 16.47 -8.93 12.97
C TYR A 495 17.30 -8.08 12.03
N SER A 496 16.97 -8.11 10.74
CA SER A 496 17.52 -7.20 9.74
C SER A 496 16.38 -6.54 8.97
N PHE A 497 16.46 -5.22 8.82
CA PHE A 497 15.45 -4.40 8.19
C PHE A 497 16.00 -3.84 6.88
N ARG A 498 15.14 -3.77 5.86
CA ARG A 498 15.45 -3.19 4.55
C ARG A 498 14.28 -2.38 4.03
N VAL A 499 14.58 -1.32 3.30
CA VAL A 499 13.56 -0.52 2.63
C VAL A 499 13.11 -1.23 1.34
N HIS A 500 11.82 -1.43 1.18
CA HIS A 500 11.20 -2.02 0.00
C HIS A 500 10.68 -0.94 -0.96
N ASP A 501 9.97 0.06 -0.41
CA ASP A 501 9.39 1.13 -1.20
C ASP A 501 9.26 2.42 -0.37
N ASN A 502 9.09 3.56 -1.05
CA ASN A 502 8.85 4.84 -0.39
C ASN A 502 7.67 5.57 -1.03
N LEU A 503 6.76 6.06 -0.20
CA LEU A 503 5.70 6.98 -0.59
C LEU A 503 6.16 8.41 -0.30
N PHE A 504 6.41 9.17 -1.37
CA PHE A 504 6.94 10.53 -1.30
C PHE A 504 6.01 11.48 -0.54
N SER A 505 6.61 12.40 0.23
CA SER A 505 5.89 13.44 0.96
C SER A 505 6.49 14.83 0.72
N LEU A 506 5.60 15.81 0.56
CA LEU A 506 5.90 17.26 0.61
C LEU A 506 5.65 17.83 2.02
N GLY A 507 5.21 17.02 2.97
CA GLY A 507 4.90 17.46 4.32
C GLY A 507 6.10 17.47 5.28
N PRO A 508 6.12 18.36 6.29
CA PRO A 508 5.37 19.61 6.35
C PRO A 508 6.00 20.65 5.41
N ILE A 509 5.16 21.42 4.70
CA ILE A 509 5.62 22.59 3.94
C ILE A 509 5.81 23.74 4.93
N LYS A 510 7.06 24.16 5.15
CA LYS A 510 7.39 25.24 6.10
C LYS A 510 7.29 26.63 5.47
N ASN A 511 7.78 26.75 4.24
CA ASN A 511 7.81 28.00 3.50
C ASN A 511 7.86 27.72 2.00
N VAL A 512 7.31 28.64 1.22
CA VAL A 512 7.19 28.56 -0.23
C VAL A 512 7.64 29.88 -0.85
N CYS A 513 8.43 29.82 -1.91
CA CYS A 513 8.75 30.98 -2.72
C CYS A 513 8.55 30.67 -4.21
N LEU A 514 8.33 31.73 -4.99
CA LEU A 514 8.22 31.65 -6.44
C LEU A 514 9.56 32.05 -7.06
N GLY A 515 10.05 31.23 -7.98
CA GLY A 515 11.34 31.47 -8.61
C GLY A 515 11.41 30.90 -10.02
N LYS A 516 12.32 31.43 -10.82
CA LYS A 516 12.72 30.83 -12.09
C LYS A 516 13.93 29.94 -11.82
N TYR A 517 13.94 28.72 -12.33
CA TYR A 517 15.13 27.87 -12.28
C TYR A 517 15.73 27.76 -13.68
N ALA A 518 17.04 27.94 -13.77
CA ALA A 518 17.77 27.73 -15.02
C ALA A 518 18.04 26.23 -15.15
N THR A 519 17.55 25.62 -16.22
CA THR A 519 18.06 24.32 -16.67
C THR A 519 19.35 24.57 -17.45
N ASP A 520 20.38 23.74 -17.26
CA ASP A 520 21.64 23.77 -18.03
C ASP A 520 21.42 23.50 -19.55
N LEU A 521 20.16 23.32 -19.96
CA LEU A 521 19.72 23.05 -21.32
C LEU A 521 19.32 24.36 -22.03
N SER A 522 20.34 24.97 -22.63
CA SER A 522 20.30 25.78 -23.85
C SER A 522 19.57 27.12 -23.87
N GLU A 523 20.22 28.05 -24.57
CA GLU A 523 19.78 29.36 -25.07
C GLU A 523 18.59 29.31 -26.04
N ASN A 524 17.77 28.25 -26.02
CA ASN A 524 16.64 28.06 -26.94
C ASN A 524 15.33 28.49 -26.26
N ASP A 525 14.84 29.68 -26.62
CA ASP A 525 13.46 30.23 -26.71
C ASP A 525 12.33 29.80 -25.73
N ILE A 526 12.54 28.93 -24.76
CA ILE A 526 11.57 28.59 -23.72
C ILE A 526 11.87 29.51 -22.54
N GLU A 527 11.11 30.60 -22.41
CA GLU A 527 11.22 31.48 -21.25
C GLU A 527 11.17 30.64 -19.96
N PRO A 528 12.15 30.80 -19.03
CA PRO A 528 12.19 29.99 -17.82
C PRO A 528 10.93 30.22 -17.01
N GLN A 529 10.13 29.14 -16.89
CA GLN A 529 8.83 29.18 -16.26
C GLN A 529 8.95 29.42 -14.75
N LEU A 530 7.94 30.08 -14.20
CA LEU A 530 7.85 30.30 -12.77
C LEU A 530 7.51 28.98 -12.07
N SER A 531 8.35 28.57 -11.14
CA SER A 531 8.21 27.37 -10.31
C SER A 531 7.95 27.75 -8.85
N LEU A 532 7.22 26.90 -8.15
CA LEU A 532 7.08 26.96 -6.69
C LEU A 532 8.22 26.16 -6.06
N LEU A 533 9.07 26.82 -5.28
CA LEU A 533 10.08 26.18 -4.45
C LEU A 533 9.56 26.10 -3.01
N ALA A 534 9.39 24.89 -2.50
CA ALA A 534 8.93 24.63 -1.15
C ALA A 534 10.06 24.04 -0.29
N SER A 535 10.20 24.56 0.93
CA SER A 535 10.97 23.89 1.99
C SER A 535 10.06 22.88 2.69
N VAL A 536 10.42 21.60 2.61
CA VAL A 536 9.59 20.49 3.05
C VAL A 536 10.35 19.60 4.04
N GLY A 537 9.62 18.83 4.85
CA GLY A 537 10.18 17.88 5.79
C GLY A 537 10.72 18.50 7.09
N ARG A 538 11.05 17.64 8.04
CA ARG A 538 11.67 18.00 9.31
C ARG A 538 13.03 17.30 9.49
N GLU A 539 13.96 18.00 10.14
CA GLU A 539 15.31 17.48 10.48
C GLU A 539 15.99 16.76 9.31
N ARG A 540 16.39 15.49 9.47
CA ARG A 540 17.11 14.68 8.47
C ARG A 540 16.26 14.32 7.24
N ALA A 541 14.94 14.55 7.29
CA ALA A 541 14.03 14.43 6.15
C ALA A 541 13.80 15.76 5.41
N SER A 542 14.43 16.87 5.83
CA SER A 542 14.26 18.17 5.18
C SER A 542 14.79 18.17 3.75
N LYS A 543 14.00 18.70 2.81
CA LYS A 543 14.33 18.81 1.38
C LYS A 543 13.82 20.13 0.82
N LEU A 544 14.31 20.49 -0.37
CA LEU A 544 13.70 21.51 -1.22
C LEU A 544 12.94 20.82 -2.35
N ALA A 545 11.67 21.15 -2.52
CA ALA A 545 10.80 20.59 -3.55
C ALA A 545 10.48 21.65 -4.60
N PHE A 546 10.77 21.34 -5.86
CA PHE A 546 10.32 22.14 -7.01
C PHE A 546 8.97 21.60 -7.47
N ILE A 547 7.96 22.47 -7.46
CA ILE A 547 6.58 22.15 -7.84
C ILE A 547 6.27 22.94 -9.12
N ASN A 548 6.24 22.22 -10.24
CA ASN A 548 5.94 22.76 -11.56
C ASN A 548 4.53 22.37 -11.98
N ARG A 549 3.81 23.29 -12.61
CA ARG A 549 2.50 23.00 -13.22
C ARG A 549 2.63 22.17 -14.49
N GLU A 550 3.71 22.39 -15.24
CA GLU A 550 3.94 21.77 -16.54
C GLU A 550 5.08 20.75 -16.45
N LEU A 551 5.01 19.72 -17.30
CA LEU A 551 6.08 18.73 -17.43
C LEU A 551 7.27 19.38 -18.13
N THR A 552 8.43 19.34 -17.49
CA THR A 552 9.68 19.83 -18.11
C THR A 552 10.43 18.63 -18.69
N PRO A 553 10.38 18.40 -20.01
CA PRO A 553 11.14 17.32 -20.63
C PRO A 553 12.63 17.62 -20.55
N SER A 554 13.44 16.63 -20.19
CA SER A 554 14.90 16.69 -20.33
C SER A 554 15.29 16.06 -21.67
N PRO A 555 15.47 16.82 -22.76
CA PRO A 555 15.88 16.28 -24.04
C PRO A 555 17.20 15.51 -23.89
N LEU A 556 17.15 14.19 -24.14
CA LEU A 556 18.33 13.34 -24.17
C LEU A 556 19.11 13.50 -25.47
N ARG A 557 18.38 13.76 -26.58
CA ARG A 557 18.91 13.93 -27.93
C ARG A 557 18.03 14.90 -28.72
N THR A 558 18.65 15.78 -29.49
CA THR A 558 17.98 16.67 -30.45
C THR A 558 18.52 16.38 -31.83
N VAL A 559 17.64 16.13 -32.80
CA VAL A 559 18.00 15.91 -34.21
C VAL A 559 17.09 16.77 -35.08
N GLU A 560 17.67 17.55 -35.98
CA GLU A 560 16.92 18.34 -36.94
C GLU A 560 16.51 17.47 -38.13
N ILE A 561 15.19 17.34 -38.34
CA ILE A 561 14.61 16.63 -39.49
C ILE A 561 13.76 17.63 -40.26
N PRO A 562 14.30 18.24 -41.33
CA PRO A 562 13.59 19.29 -42.06
C PRO A 562 12.34 18.74 -42.76
N HIS A 563 11.31 19.57 -42.85
CA HIS A 563 10.03 19.29 -43.54
C HIS A 563 9.25 18.06 -43.02
N ALA A 564 9.60 17.50 -41.86
CA ALA A 564 8.82 16.43 -41.24
C ALA A 564 7.49 16.96 -40.69
N GLN A 565 6.39 16.30 -41.06
CA GLN A 565 5.03 16.60 -40.61
C GLN A 565 4.54 15.63 -39.54
N ALA A 566 5.03 14.40 -39.55
CA ALA A 566 4.66 13.35 -38.60
C ALA A 566 5.82 12.38 -38.37
N VAL A 567 5.83 11.77 -37.17
CA VAL A 567 6.90 10.89 -36.69
C VAL A 567 6.28 9.70 -35.96
N TRP A 568 6.77 8.50 -36.26
CA TRP A 568 6.42 7.25 -35.57
C TRP A 568 7.68 6.49 -35.19
N THR A 569 7.61 5.71 -34.12
CA THR A 569 8.64 4.72 -33.79
C THR A 569 8.09 3.31 -33.96
N ALA A 570 8.96 2.38 -34.33
CA ALA A 570 8.58 0.98 -34.51
C ALA A 570 9.68 0.02 -34.06
N CYS A 571 9.26 -1.11 -33.52
CA CYS A 571 10.10 -2.26 -33.22
C CYS A 571 9.54 -3.50 -33.92
N ALA A 572 10.42 -4.34 -34.48
CA ALA A 572 10.01 -5.61 -35.06
C ALA A 572 10.74 -6.77 -34.36
N LYS A 573 9.98 -7.66 -33.69
CA LYS A 573 10.50 -8.92 -33.13
C LYS A 573 10.91 -9.83 -34.28
N GLN A 574 12.10 -10.41 -34.18
CA GLN A 574 12.48 -11.50 -35.07
C GLN A 574 11.67 -12.74 -34.70
N ALA A 575 10.96 -13.32 -35.67
CA ALA A 575 10.21 -14.56 -35.43
C ALA A 575 11.19 -15.68 -35.06
N ALA A 576 10.93 -16.38 -33.93
CA ALA A 576 11.72 -17.52 -33.52
C ALA A 576 11.80 -18.54 -34.67
N PRO A 577 13.00 -19.08 -35.00
CA PRO A 577 13.15 -19.99 -36.12
C PRO A 577 12.25 -21.22 -35.93
N ARG A 578 11.34 -21.46 -36.89
CA ARG A 578 10.49 -22.66 -36.92
C ARG A 578 11.38 -23.90 -36.92
N GLY A 579 11.40 -24.64 -35.80
CA GLY A 579 12.12 -25.91 -35.71
C GLY A 579 12.77 -26.25 -34.37
N LEU A 580 12.75 -25.38 -33.35
CA LEU A 580 13.13 -25.81 -31.99
C LEU A 580 11.91 -26.36 -31.25
N PRO A 581 12.05 -27.48 -30.50
CA PRO A 581 10.95 -28.03 -29.72
C PRO A 581 10.51 -27.00 -28.67
N LYS A 582 9.18 -26.83 -28.53
CA LYS A 582 8.62 -26.20 -27.33
C LYS A 582 9.20 -26.95 -26.12
N PRO A 583 9.75 -26.26 -25.10
CA PRO A 583 10.10 -26.93 -23.87
C PRO A 583 8.81 -27.48 -23.26
N THR A 584 8.68 -28.80 -23.31
CA THR A 584 7.85 -29.55 -22.37
C THR A 584 8.54 -29.47 -21.01
N ASP A 585 7.74 -29.25 -19.97
CA ASP A 585 8.08 -29.03 -18.55
C ASP A 585 8.52 -27.62 -18.13
N GLY A 586 7.55 -26.88 -17.58
CA GLY A 586 7.51 -26.45 -16.17
C GLY A 586 8.61 -25.56 -15.58
N THR A 587 9.71 -25.31 -16.27
CA THR A 587 10.82 -24.49 -15.78
C THR A 587 11.12 -23.41 -16.80
N GLN A 588 10.34 -22.35 -16.75
CA GLN A 588 10.61 -21.11 -17.50
C GLN A 588 11.63 -20.31 -16.69
N ASN A 589 12.83 -20.07 -17.26
CA ASN A 589 13.78 -19.12 -16.67
C ASN A 589 13.16 -17.72 -16.72
N PRO A 590 12.89 -17.07 -15.57
CA PRO A 590 12.33 -15.71 -15.54
C PRO A 590 13.26 -14.68 -16.19
N GLU A 591 14.56 -14.96 -16.23
CA GLU A 591 15.61 -14.17 -16.89
C GLU A 591 15.41 -14.04 -18.41
N ALA A 592 14.91 -15.09 -19.07
CA ALA A 592 14.70 -15.10 -20.52
C ALA A 592 13.41 -14.36 -20.93
N GLN A 593 12.39 -14.37 -20.06
CA GLN A 593 11.15 -13.63 -20.28
C GLN A 593 11.35 -12.12 -20.07
N LEU A 594 12.03 -11.73 -18.98
CA LEU A 594 12.29 -10.32 -18.69
C LEU A 594 13.16 -9.65 -19.77
N ALA A 595 14.15 -10.37 -20.31
CA ALA A 595 14.98 -9.89 -21.42
C ALA A 595 14.25 -9.88 -22.77
N SER A 596 13.23 -10.72 -22.95
CA SER A 596 12.41 -10.76 -24.18
C SER A 596 11.32 -9.68 -24.24
N ASP A 597 10.95 -9.12 -23.08
CA ASP A 597 9.96 -8.06 -22.93
C ASP A 597 10.55 -6.64 -22.96
N MET A 598 11.86 -6.48 -22.71
CA MET A 598 12.56 -5.21 -22.95
C MET A 598 12.90 -5.04 -24.44
N GLN A 599 11.88 -4.79 -25.26
CA GLN A 599 12.07 -4.38 -26.65
C GLN A 599 12.14 -2.87 -26.78
N PHE A 600 13.32 -2.39 -27.13
CA PHE A 600 13.54 -1.00 -27.51
C PHE A 600 13.06 -0.77 -28.96
N ASP A 601 12.58 0.43 -29.22
CA ASP A 601 12.31 0.89 -30.59
C ASP A 601 13.59 0.81 -31.44
N GLN A 602 13.43 0.40 -32.70
CA GLN A 602 14.54 0.16 -33.62
C GLN A 602 14.51 1.07 -34.84
N TYR A 603 13.32 1.55 -35.22
CA TYR A 603 13.11 2.37 -36.40
C TYR A 603 12.34 3.63 -36.01
N LEU A 604 12.73 4.75 -36.63
CA LEU A 604 12.04 6.02 -36.60
C LEU A 604 11.55 6.29 -38.03
N ILE A 605 10.25 6.50 -38.20
CA ILE A 605 9.64 6.72 -39.51
C ILE A 605 9.09 8.14 -39.53
N THR A 606 9.42 8.91 -40.55
CA THR A 606 8.97 10.30 -40.70
C THR A 606 8.22 10.48 -42.00
N CYS A 607 7.16 11.27 -41.97
CA CYS A 607 6.48 11.74 -43.18
C CYS A 607 6.88 13.19 -43.43
N HIS A 608 7.24 13.51 -44.66
CA HIS A 608 7.68 14.82 -45.11
C HIS A 608 6.73 15.33 -46.22
N ALA A 609 6.58 16.65 -46.31
CA ALA A 609 6.02 17.28 -47.50
C ALA A 609 6.93 18.41 -47.96
N ASP A 610 7.42 18.29 -49.19
CA ASP A 610 8.25 19.31 -49.82
C ASP A 610 7.39 20.51 -50.26
N GLU A 611 8.04 21.65 -50.54
CA GLU A 611 7.35 22.90 -50.96
C GLU A 611 6.50 22.73 -52.23
N ASP A 612 6.84 21.75 -53.06
CA ASP A 612 6.10 21.39 -54.28
C ASP A 612 4.85 20.52 -54.01
N GLY A 613 4.54 20.23 -52.74
CA GLY A 613 3.44 19.34 -52.34
C GLY A 613 3.72 17.85 -52.54
N THR A 614 4.97 17.49 -52.82
CA THR A 614 5.40 16.09 -52.92
C THR A 614 5.57 15.53 -51.52
N GLU A 615 4.75 14.54 -51.18
CA GLU A 615 4.81 13.84 -49.90
C GLU A 615 5.83 12.68 -50.00
N SER A 616 6.69 12.51 -49.00
CA SER A 616 7.61 11.38 -48.93
C SER A 616 7.74 10.86 -47.51
N SER A 617 8.03 9.57 -47.37
CA SER A 617 8.22 8.93 -46.07
C SER A 617 9.64 8.35 -45.98
N LYS A 618 10.33 8.59 -44.87
CA LYS A 618 11.70 8.12 -44.64
C LYS A 618 11.77 7.25 -43.40
N VAL A 619 12.70 6.29 -43.42
CA VAL A 619 12.96 5.39 -42.29
C VAL A 619 14.38 5.61 -41.82
N TYR A 620 14.54 5.83 -40.53
CA TYR A 620 15.82 5.93 -39.86
C TYR A 620 15.98 4.80 -38.84
N LYS A 621 17.21 4.33 -38.66
CA LYS A 621 17.55 3.34 -37.64
C LYS A 621 17.94 4.02 -36.34
N ILE A 622 17.43 3.50 -35.22
CA ILE A 622 17.77 3.94 -33.88
C ILE A 622 18.94 3.08 -33.37
N ASP A 623 20.11 3.69 -33.21
CA ASP A 623 21.28 3.04 -32.63
C ASP A 623 21.17 3.04 -31.09
N ASN A 624 20.85 1.88 -30.52
CA ASN A 624 20.64 1.68 -29.07
C ASN A 624 21.93 1.38 -28.28
N GLU A 625 23.12 1.48 -28.89
CA GLU A 625 24.39 1.30 -28.18
C GLU A 625 24.69 2.54 -27.33
N VAL A 626 24.21 2.53 -26.08
CA VAL A 626 24.58 3.51 -25.05
C VAL A 626 26.06 3.29 -24.72
N THR A 627 26.95 4.01 -25.41
CA THR A 627 28.29 4.28 -24.88
C THR A 627 28.19 5.51 -23.97
N ASP A 628 28.89 5.47 -22.83
CA ASP A 628 28.98 6.58 -21.89
C ASP A 628 29.56 7.82 -22.60
N ILE A 629 28.71 8.70 -23.11
CA ILE A 629 29.12 9.90 -23.85
C ILE A 629 28.89 11.14 -22.97
N LYS A 630 29.97 11.90 -22.80
CA LYS A 630 30.00 13.23 -22.18
C LYS A 630 29.13 14.19 -22.99
N GLN A 631 28.33 15.02 -22.32
CA GLN A 631 27.60 16.13 -22.95
C GLN A 631 28.50 16.89 -23.95
N GLY A 632 28.11 16.93 -25.23
CA GLY A 632 28.74 17.78 -26.24
C GLY A 632 29.25 17.10 -27.53
N ASP A 633 29.03 15.80 -27.75
CA ASP A 633 29.37 15.19 -29.04
C ASP A 633 28.14 15.18 -29.98
N GLU A 634 28.13 16.12 -30.94
CA GLU A 634 27.07 16.33 -31.94
C GLU A 634 27.01 15.23 -33.03
N SER A 635 27.77 14.13 -32.88
CA SER A 635 28.05 13.16 -33.95
C SER A 635 27.25 11.86 -33.87
N MET A 636 26.00 11.87 -33.38
CA MET A 636 25.13 10.70 -33.48
C MET A 636 23.84 11.03 -34.25
N SER A 637 23.93 10.96 -35.58
CA SER A 637 22.80 11.11 -36.49
C SER A 637 22.01 9.81 -36.59
N TYR A 638 20.68 9.88 -36.62
CA TYR A 638 19.88 8.74 -37.04
C TYR A 638 20.27 8.36 -38.47
N THR A 639 20.64 7.11 -38.70
CA THR A 639 21.06 6.67 -40.04
C THR A 639 19.83 6.37 -40.90
N GLU A 640 19.66 7.13 -41.98
CA GLU A 640 18.60 6.87 -42.95
C GLU A 640 18.82 5.50 -43.60
N VAL A 641 17.85 4.61 -43.47
CA VAL A 641 17.93 3.25 -44.02
C VAL A 641 17.50 3.29 -45.47
N THR A 642 18.47 3.46 -46.36
CA THR A 642 18.25 3.44 -47.81
C THR A 642 18.28 2.00 -48.35
N GLY A 643 17.50 1.72 -49.39
CA GLY A 643 17.43 0.39 -50.02
C GLY A 643 16.54 -0.63 -49.31
N THR A 644 15.63 -0.18 -48.44
CA THR A 644 14.58 -1.02 -47.86
C THR A 644 13.40 -1.18 -48.82
N GLU A 645 12.56 -2.20 -48.61
CA GLU A 645 11.30 -2.34 -49.36
C GLU A 645 10.18 -1.44 -48.81
N PHE A 646 10.51 -0.57 -47.86
CA PHE A 646 9.59 0.42 -47.31
C PHE A 646 9.19 1.43 -48.39
N GLU A 647 7.89 1.70 -48.50
CA GLU A 647 7.37 2.65 -49.49
C GLU A 647 7.57 4.09 -49.03
N GLY A 648 8.54 4.75 -49.64
CA GLY A 648 8.87 6.15 -49.34
C GLY A 648 8.16 7.16 -50.23
N GLU A 649 7.57 6.77 -51.37
CA GLU A 649 6.94 7.73 -52.28
C GLU A 649 5.48 7.97 -51.91
N GLY A 650 5.16 9.13 -51.33
CA GLY A 650 3.83 9.58 -50.90
C GLY A 650 3.63 9.53 -49.37
N GLU A 651 2.49 10.05 -48.91
CA GLU A 651 2.21 10.17 -47.47
C GLU A 651 1.97 8.82 -46.77
N THR A 652 2.57 8.73 -45.58
CA THR A 652 2.23 7.74 -44.56
C THR A 652 1.28 8.41 -43.57
N LEU A 653 0.10 7.81 -43.40
CA LEU A 653 -0.92 8.31 -42.47
C LEU A 653 -0.75 7.73 -41.07
N ASP A 654 -0.29 6.48 -40.96
CA ASP A 654 -0.06 5.83 -39.67
C ASP A 654 0.93 4.65 -39.80
N ILE A 655 1.61 4.34 -38.69
CA ILE A 655 2.45 3.15 -38.54
C ILE A 655 1.99 2.37 -37.31
N GLY A 656 1.68 1.09 -37.49
CA GLY A 656 1.32 0.17 -36.41
C GLY A 656 2.21 -1.06 -36.35
N ILE A 657 2.16 -1.77 -35.22
CA ILE A 657 2.86 -3.03 -35.01
C ILE A 657 1.82 -4.15 -34.83
N LEU A 658 1.93 -5.24 -35.60
CA LEU A 658 1.00 -6.38 -35.56
C LEU A 658 1.73 -7.70 -35.26
N ALA A 659 0.94 -8.75 -35.00
CA ALA A 659 1.41 -10.12 -34.79
C ALA A 659 2.41 -10.24 -33.64
N SER A 660 2.04 -9.73 -32.46
CA SER A 660 2.87 -9.77 -31.25
C SER A 660 4.26 -9.17 -31.45
N GLY A 661 4.34 -8.11 -32.26
CA GLY A 661 5.57 -7.39 -32.53
C GLY A 661 6.34 -7.85 -33.76
N THR A 662 5.94 -8.90 -34.49
CA THR A 662 6.77 -9.42 -35.61
C THR A 662 6.61 -8.64 -36.92
N ARG A 663 5.59 -7.78 -37.03
CA ARG A 663 5.24 -7.09 -38.27
C ARG A 663 5.03 -5.60 -38.06
N ILE A 664 5.61 -4.80 -38.94
CA ILE A 664 5.34 -3.35 -39.02
C ILE A 664 4.33 -3.13 -40.14
N VAL A 665 3.32 -2.31 -39.90
CA VAL A 665 2.28 -1.99 -40.87
C VAL A 665 2.29 -0.49 -41.15
N GLN A 666 2.33 -0.13 -42.42
CA GLN A 666 2.23 1.24 -42.90
C GLN A 666 0.87 1.46 -43.55
N VAL A 667 0.14 2.44 -43.05
CA VAL A 667 -1.15 2.88 -43.58
C VAL A 667 -0.92 4.12 -44.44
N ARG A 668 -1.43 4.07 -45.67
CA ARG A 668 -1.32 5.15 -46.67
C ARG A 668 -2.70 5.53 -47.18
N LYS A 669 -2.81 6.64 -47.93
CA LYS A 669 -4.09 7.15 -48.46
C LYS A 669 -4.93 6.11 -49.22
N HIS A 670 -4.29 5.19 -49.96
CA HIS A 670 -4.98 4.24 -50.84
C HIS A 670 -4.55 2.77 -50.67
N GLU A 671 -3.61 2.50 -49.76
CA GLU A 671 -3.09 1.16 -49.54
C GLU A 671 -2.60 0.96 -48.10
N VAL A 672 -2.59 -0.29 -47.66
CA VAL A 672 -1.94 -0.71 -46.40
C VAL A 672 -0.86 -1.72 -46.75
N ARG A 673 0.34 -1.52 -46.21
CA ARG A 673 1.50 -2.40 -46.43
C ARG A 673 1.98 -3.01 -45.13
N SER A 674 2.40 -4.28 -45.16
CA SER A 674 3.00 -4.97 -44.02
C SER A 674 4.44 -5.39 -44.33
N TYR A 675 5.32 -5.16 -43.38
CA TYR A 675 6.74 -5.46 -43.42
C TYR A 675 7.07 -6.52 -42.35
N ASP A 676 7.79 -7.57 -42.73
CA ASP A 676 8.23 -8.63 -41.80
C ASP A 676 9.62 -8.27 -41.25
N ALA A 677 9.89 -8.59 -39.97
CA ALA A 677 11.24 -8.51 -39.43
C ALA A 677 12.15 -9.53 -40.13
N GLY A 678 13.14 -9.07 -40.91
CA GLY A 678 14.05 -9.95 -41.65
C GLY A 678 14.93 -10.83 -40.76
N LYS A 679 15.60 -11.82 -41.37
CA LYS A 679 16.61 -12.67 -40.71
C LYS A 679 17.90 -11.92 -40.32
N SER A 680 18.09 -10.68 -40.76
CA SER A 680 19.21 -9.81 -40.37
C SER A 680 18.68 -8.49 -39.78
N ARG A 681 19.37 -7.97 -38.75
CA ARG A 681 19.11 -6.68 -38.06
C ARG A 681 19.25 -5.42 -38.96
N GLU A 682 19.40 -5.62 -40.27
CA GLU A 682 19.83 -4.59 -41.22
C GLU A 682 18.79 -4.28 -42.30
N ASN A 683 17.74 -5.11 -42.47
CA ASN A 683 16.75 -4.91 -43.53
C ASN A 683 15.31 -5.15 -43.03
N LEU A 684 14.37 -4.29 -43.43
CA LEU A 684 12.94 -4.59 -43.47
C LEU A 684 12.60 -5.24 -44.82
N PRO A 685 12.57 -6.58 -44.95
CA PRO A 685 12.01 -7.24 -46.12
C PRO A 685 10.48 -7.10 -46.12
N ALA A 686 9.89 -6.70 -47.24
CA ALA A 686 8.45 -6.73 -47.40
C ALA A 686 7.98 -8.09 -47.93
N ARG A 687 6.79 -8.48 -47.50
CA ARG A 687 5.95 -9.38 -48.29
C ARG A 687 4.85 -8.51 -48.86
N LYS A 688 4.90 -8.27 -50.18
CA LYS A 688 3.86 -7.50 -50.88
C LYS A 688 2.53 -8.26 -50.84
N SER A 689 1.61 -7.81 -50.00
CA SER A 689 0.16 -8.00 -50.21
C SER A 689 -0.48 -6.61 -50.32
N PRO A 690 -0.48 -5.97 -51.50
CA PRO A 690 -1.16 -4.70 -51.69
C PRO A 690 -2.66 -4.93 -51.62
N TYR A 691 -3.31 -4.43 -50.56
CA TYR A 691 -4.77 -4.39 -50.48
C TYR A 691 -5.23 -2.98 -50.89
N PRO A 692 -5.82 -2.80 -52.09
CA PRO A 692 -6.42 -1.53 -52.46
C PRO A 692 -7.71 -1.33 -51.67
N CYS A 693 -7.72 -0.34 -50.77
CA CYS A 693 -8.87 0.00 -49.95
C CYS A 693 -9.32 1.43 -50.28
N PRO A 694 -10.46 1.64 -50.97
CA PRO A 694 -10.90 2.97 -51.39
C PRO A 694 -11.46 3.84 -50.25
N ASN A 695 -11.73 3.27 -49.07
CA ASN A 695 -12.22 3.99 -47.89
C ASN A 695 -11.37 3.63 -46.66
N ILE A 696 -10.19 4.21 -46.53
CA ILE A 696 -9.40 4.12 -45.30
C ILE A 696 -9.90 5.23 -44.36
N ILE A 697 -10.83 4.88 -43.48
CA ILE A 697 -11.08 5.68 -42.27
C ILE A 697 -9.95 5.31 -41.29
N PRO A 698 -9.32 6.27 -40.58
CA PRO A 698 -8.27 5.97 -39.61
C PRO A 698 -8.88 5.25 -38.40
N ILE A 699 -9.09 3.93 -38.53
CA ILE A 699 -9.63 3.04 -37.48
C ILE A 699 -8.50 2.18 -36.85
N PHE A 700 -7.26 2.31 -37.34
CA PHE A 700 -6.11 1.53 -36.86
C PHE A 700 -5.77 1.76 -35.36
N SER A 701 -6.19 2.89 -34.78
CA SER A 701 -6.02 3.20 -33.36
C SER A 701 -6.86 2.35 -32.41
N ILE A 702 -7.92 1.68 -32.90
CA ILE A 702 -8.83 0.87 -32.05
C ILE A 702 -8.25 -0.53 -31.77
N LEU A 703 -7.36 -1.05 -32.61
CA LEU A 703 -6.82 -2.41 -32.44
C LEU A 703 -5.66 -2.47 -31.43
N ASN A 704 -4.91 -1.38 -31.27
CA ASN A 704 -3.76 -1.35 -30.34
C ASN A 704 -4.19 -1.18 -28.87
N THR A 705 -5.38 -0.61 -28.62
CA THR A 705 -5.94 -0.41 -27.27
C THR A 705 -6.70 -1.65 -26.75
N ALA A 706 -7.15 -2.54 -27.62
CA ALA A 706 -7.85 -3.76 -27.24
C ALA A 706 -6.94 -4.86 -26.67
N SER A 707 -5.62 -4.80 -26.90
CA SER A 707 -4.65 -5.76 -26.33
C SER A 707 -4.30 -5.51 -24.87
N GLU A 708 -4.70 -4.37 -24.30
CA GLU A 708 -4.32 -3.95 -22.93
C GLU A 708 -5.48 -3.97 -21.91
N SER A 709 -6.72 -4.25 -22.31
CA SER A 709 -7.87 -4.38 -21.39
C SER A 709 -8.34 -5.84 -21.24
N SER A 710 -8.56 -6.30 -19.99
CA SER A 710 -8.98 -7.68 -19.68
C SER A 710 -10.39 -8.00 -20.16
N ASP A 711 -11.30 -7.03 -20.14
CA ASP A 711 -12.73 -7.28 -20.30
C ASP A 711 -13.16 -7.38 -21.77
N LEU A 712 -12.36 -6.84 -22.70
CA LEU A 712 -12.54 -7.04 -24.14
C LEU A 712 -12.01 -8.42 -24.61
N LYS A 713 -11.25 -9.15 -23.79
CA LYS A 713 -10.71 -10.46 -24.20
C LYS A 713 -11.79 -11.52 -24.37
N GLU A 714 -12.85 -11.53 -23.57
CA GLU A 714 -13.90 -12.57 -23.69
C GLU A 714 -14.81 -12.36 -24.92
N THR A 715 -15.22 -11.12 -25.18
CA THR A 715 -16.12 -10.82 -26.30
C THR A 715 -15.41 -10.92 -27.65
N THR A 716 -14.11 -10.58 -27.68
CA THR A 716 -13.28 -10.65 -28.89
C THR A 716 -12.73 -12.06 -29.11
N SER A 717 -12.46 -12.84 -28.05
CA SER A 717 -12.07 -14.25 -28.21
C SER A 717 -13.22 -15.13 -28.71
N LYS A 718 -14.46 -14.86 -28.30
CA LYS A 718 -15.64 -15.57 -28.83
C LYS A 718 -15.84 -15.32 -30.33
N SER A 719 -15.74 -14.07 -30.78
CA SER A 719 -15.88 -13.72 -32.20
C SER A 719 -14.72 -14.24 -33.06
N ILE A 720 -13.50 -14.29 -32.52
CA ILE A 720 -12.34 -14.91 -33.19
C ILE A 720 -12.48 -16.44 -33.23
N SER A 721 -13.02 -17.07 -32.18
CA SER A 721 -13.24 -18.52 -32.13
C SER A 721 -14.34 -18.99 -33.10
N ASP A 722 -15.44 -18.23 -33.23
CA ASP A 722 -16.51 -18.52 -34.19
C ASP A 722 -16.07 -18.27 -35.65
N ALA A 723 -15.16 -17.31 -35.88
CA ALA A 723 -14.53 -17.10 -37.19
C ALA A 723 -13.52 -18.21 -37.53
N GLN A 724 -12.78 -18.74 -36.56
CA GLN A 724 -11.85 -19.87 -36.77
C GLN A 724 -12.56 -21.22 -36.97
N LEU A 725 -13.77 -21.40 -36.43
CA LEU A 725 -14.55 -22.64 -36.58
C LEU A 725 -15.30 -22.75 -37.92
N SER A 726 -15.56 -21.63 -38.61
CA SER A 726 -16.35 -21.63 -39.86
C SER A 726 -15.53 -21.56 -41.16
N ALA A 727 -14.23 -21.24 -41.10
CA ALA A 727 -13.37 -21.23 -42.27
C ALA A 727 -11.97 -21.77 -41.93
N GLY A 728 -11.57 -22.84 -42.61
CA GLY A 728 -10.17 -23.28 -42.66
C GLY A 728 -9.32 -22.30 -43.46
N ALA A 729 -9.15 -21.08 -42.97
CA ALA A 729 -8.59 -19.94 -43.68
C ALA A 729 -7.21 -19.51 -43.17
N ASN A 730 -6.37 -19.06 -44.10
CA ASN A 730 -5.05 -18.51 -43.82
C ASN A 730 -5.16 -17.17 -43.08
N THR A 731 -4.12 -16.79 -42.35
CA THR A 731 -3.98 -15.51 -41.61
C THR A 731 -4.19 -14.23 -42.46
N GLU A 732 -4.22 -14.35 -43.80
CA GLU A 732 -4.51 -13.27 -44.75
C GLU A 732 -5.99 -12.86 -44.74
N ASP A 733 -6.92 -13.79 -44.46
CA ASP A 733 -8.35 -13.49 -44.39
C ASP A 733 -8.74 -12.76 -43.10
N VAL A 734 -7.95 -12.90 -42.04
CA VAL A 734 -8.20 -12.29 -40.73
C VAL A 734 -8.05 -10.76 -40.78
N VAL A 735 -7.10 -10.23 -41.56
CA VAL A 735 -6.91 -8.79 -41.74
C VAL A 735 -8.09 -8.16 -42.49
N TYR A 736 -8.64 -8.90 -43.47
CA TYR A 736 -9.80 -8.47 -44.25
C TYR A 736 -11.10 -8.54 -43.44
N VAL A 737 -11.27 -9.59 -42.63
CA VAL A 737 -12.44 -9.77 -41.75
C VAL A 737 -12.44 -8.72 -40.64
N ILE A 738 -11.31 -8.37 -40.03
CA ILE A 738 -11.26 -7.32 -38.99
C ILE A 738 -11.65 -5.94 -39.57
N MET A 739 -11.27 -5.63 -40.81
CA MET A 739 -11.65 -4.40 -41.50
C MET A 739 -13.13 -4.35 -41.93
N CYS A 740 -13.73 -5.48 -42.33
CA CYS A 740 -15.14 -5.54 -42.76
C CYS A 740 -16.15 -5.72 -41.61
N THR A 741 -15.78 -6.38 -40.52
CA THR A 741 -16.76 -6.72 -39.45
C THR A 741 -17.08 -5.54 -38.53
N ILE A 742 -16.18 -4.55 -38.43
CA ILE A 742 -16.39 -3.34 -37.62
C ILE A 742 -17.27 -2.30 -38.36
N ALA A 743 -17.45 -2.44 -39.68
CA ALA A 743 -18.29 -1.56 -40.47
C ALA A 743 -19.80 -1.86 -40.37
N PHE A 744 -20.21 -3.05 -39.89
CA PHE A 744 -21.60 -3.51 -39.98
C PHE A 744 -22.53 -3.37 -38.75
N PRO A 745 -22.09 -3.07 -37.50
CA PRO A 745 -23.04 -2.91 -36.40
C PRO A 745 -23.34 -1.45 -36.00
N ILE A 746 -22.98 -0.43 -36.79
CA ILE A 746 -23.27 0.99 -36.44
C ILE A 746 -24.53 1.54 -37.17
N GLN A 747 -25.24 0.71 -37.94
CA GLN A 747 -26.44 1.16 -38.67
C GLN A 747 -27.79 0.84 -38.01
N ILE A 748 -27.80 0.38 -36.75
CA ILE A 748 -29.04 0.19 -35.99
C ILE A 748 -28.85 0.77 -34.59
N CYS A 749 -29.27 2.03 -34.40
CA CYS A 749 -29.88 2.60 -33.18
C CYS A 749 -29.85 4.15 -33.16
N HIS A 750 -30.62 4.78 -34.05
CA HIS A 750 -31.25 6.10 -33.85
C HIS A 750 -32.76 5.81 -33.97
N LEU A 751 -33.72 6.17 -33.10
CA LEU A 751 -33.97 7.12 -31.99
C LEU A 751 -35.39 6.70 -31.43
N PRO A 752 -36.10 7.38 -30.49
CA PRO A 752 -35.74 8.40 -29.49
C PRO A 752 -36.26 8.09 -28.05
N ASN A 753 -35.72 8.74 -27.02
CA ASN A 753 -36.53 9.55 -26.09
C ASN A 753 -35.67 10.35 -25.12
N ALA A 754 -36.11 11.59 -24.94
CA ALA A 754 -35.51 12.65 -24.17
C ALA A 754 -35.56 12.41 -22.66
N CYS A 755 -34.56 12.93 -21.94
CA CYS A 755 -34.77 13.73 -20.73
C CYS A 755 -33.49 14.50 -20.35
N HIS A 756 -33.69 15.78 -20.09
CA HIS A 756 -32.72 16.83 -19.83
C HIS A 756 -31.89 16.63 -18.55
N LEU A 757 -30.61 17.05 -18.59
CA LEU A 757 -29.99 17.80 -17.49
C LEU A 757 -29.09 18.92 -18.07
N PRO A 758 -29.11 20.15 -17.49
CA PRO A 758 -28.49 21.32 -18.09
C PRO A 758 -27.04 21.54 -17.64
N LEU A 759 -26.19 21.88 -18.59
CA LEU A 759 -24.89 22.53 -18.38
C LEU A 759 -25.11 24.03 -18.20
N TYR A 760 -24.82 24.56 -17.01
CA TYR A 760 -24.66 25.99 -16.79
C TYR A 760 -23.16 26.32 -16.82
N LEU A 761 -22.72 27.00 -17.89
CA LEU A 761 -21.49 27.79 -17.94
C LEU A 761 -21.89 29.27 -17.90
N PRO A 762 -21.29 30.10 -17.04
CA PRO A 762 -21.62 31.53 -16.99
C PRO A 762 -20.78 32.31 -18.02
N VAL A 763 -21.46 33.03 -18.90
CA VAL A 763 -20.88 34.13 -19.70
C VAL A 763 -21.11 35.43 -18.92
N PRO A 764 -20.11 36.33 -18.83
CA PRO A 764 -20.24 37.58 -18.10
C PRO A 764 -20.86 38.67 -18.98
N GLU A 765 -21.92 39.34 -18.52
CA GLU A 765 -22.33 40.63 -19.08
C GLU A 765 -22.60 41.67 -17.99
N LEU A 766 -22.11 42.86 -18.29
CA LEU A 766 -22.10 44.06 -17.48
C LEU A 766 -23.50 44.69 -17.33
N CYS A 767 -23.68 45.33 -16.17
CA CYS A 767 -24.43 46.57 -15.89
C CYS A 767 -25.70 46.89 -16.70
N THR A 768 -26.83 47.09 -16.01
CA THR A 768 -27.47 48.41 -15.85
C THR A 768 -28.68 48.39 -14.90
N ASN A 769 -28.74 49.46 -14.08
CA ASN A 769 -29.78 49.94 -13.16
C ASN A 769 -30.04 49.20 -11.84
#